data_AF-A0A939A842-F1
#
_entry.id   AF-A0A939A842-F1
#
_cell.length_a   1.000
_cell.length_b   1.000
_cell.length_c   1.000
_cell.angle_alpha   90.00
_cell.angle_beta   90.00
_cell.angle_gamma   90.00
#
_symmetry.space_group_name_H-M   'P 1'
#
loop_
_entity.id
_entity.type
_entity.pdbx_description
1 polymer ?
#
loop_
_entity_poly.entity_id
_entity_poly.type
_entity_poly.pdbx_seq_one_letter_code
_entity_poly.pdbx_strand_id
1 'polypeptide(L)'
;MPHQATVVLSSAAPSDALPAFSTEAILLSRYALQDQALVAAETLGASRRSDATTLQMIIAFLITAFCADRQRNGLRGLATGQRPALTSIGAALGLAKLPSCGAVSTFLSTMPMDQAHAVASALLARSMEGSALRNHPLTVVTDRAGQAYAIADVDPTVKALRKRALPRGAELPEAQRHTDGFAAEGYGGRHRGQVIVSACRTQATGAGLWSAVSLQSGNTALAPALNHAMTQGQPQLCGPDAPTLAVVVRIDGAGGNVPFLRELTKANALYLVRSAHYAILQHPDVLGHLHDGTWQAVEDSCSGPTRQALDLGRWPWKSASDANSDAPPITPRMVVTRFRSADPEHKHGAGWLHEGWHYELFATALDGPAWPASDVATLYFGRACLENRFAQENRELGLNRVFSYGLPGQLLATTVGMYVWNRRVCLGAELAGIAEQPPSPAPEQPPQHQQPPQPQAGEDMAVPSEADLVADPRPAMPVEPVATPPKPAADDIHNMTWEAALQDRTGFAQTSGGLLCPNGATLRLRHSKTSVSANRNINITLRAPKAACKECPQRSGCTKSTQPMFRKEIGLVLRPPSSSATDPLANSTPTTLPVWQPPEPTTPPPGALRLPQLIPVVLIRLWLDIVRGVELRVTVDVPPPPPKQPAYIASTPAQRQRRRHTWAQRRQRFALDPRARVSLDLRRAHGLTGQIQRLFPEVFVQ
;
A
#
# COMPACT_ATOMS: atom_id res chain seq x y z
N MET A 1 26.53 -52.43 14.12
CA MET A 1 26.14 -51.62 12.95
C MET A 1 25.41 -50.37 13.45
N PRO A 2 25.88 -49.15 13.16
CA PRO A 2 25.18 -47.96 13.62
C PRO A 2 23.88 -47.82 12.82
N HIS A 3 22.74 -47.91 13.50
CA HIS A 3 21.45 -47.58 12.93
C HIS A 3 21.49 -46.10 12.47
N GLN A 4 21.47 -45.87 11.15
CA GLN A 4 21.13 -44.57 10.60
C GLN A 4 19.68 -44.28 10.98
N ALA A 5 19.50 -43.58 12.10
CA ALA A 5 18.23 -42.98 12.43
C ALA A 5 18.07 -41.74 11.52
N THR A 6 17.51 -41.93 10.33
CA THR A 6 17.01 -40.82 9.53
C THR A 6 15.85 -40.22 10.30
N VAL A 7 16.10 -39.11 11.02
CA VAL A 7 15.01 -38.27 11.50
C VAL A 7 14.54 -37.50 10.29
N VAL A 8 13.75 -38.17 9.44
CA VAL A 8 12.97 -37.45 8.46
C VAL A 8 12.03 -36.57 9.28
N LEU A 9 12.13 -35.24 9.19
CA LEU A 9 10.97 -34.38 9.44
C LEU A 9 9.94 -34.60 8.32
N SER A 10 9.59 -35.87 8.09
CA SER A 10 8.43 -36.29 7.36
C SER A 10 7.32 -36.13 8.38
N SER A 11 6.57 -35.05 8.25
CA SER A 11 5.16 -35.13 7.86
C SER A 11 4.74 -36.55 7.39
N ALA A 12 4.80 -37.58 8.26
CA ALA A 12 4.64 -38.98 7.88
C ALA A 12 3.16 -39.40 7.76
N ALA A 13 2.25 -38.45 7.98
CA ALA A 13 0.88 -38.57 7.55
C ALA A 13 0.65 -37.65 6.34
N PRO A 14 -0.19 -38.05 5.35
CA PRO A 14 -0.69 -37.19 4.28
C PRO A 14 -1.39 -35.88 4.75
N SER A 15 -1.47 -35.63 6.05
CA SER A 15 -2.11 -34.48 6.70
C SER A 15 -1.18 -33.30 7.02
N ASP A 16 0.13 -33.39 6.77
CA ASP A 16 1.11 -32.37 7.17
C ASP A 16 1.63 -31.53 5.98
N ALA A 17 0.77 -31.29 4.99
CA ALA A 17 1.02 -30.31 3.95
C ALA A 17 1.31 -28.95 4.59
N LEU A 18 2.42 -28.32 4.18
CA LEU A 18 2.71 -26.96 4.63
C LEU A 18 1.55 -26.03 4.24
N PRO A 19 1.24 -25.02 5.06
CA PRO A 19 0.26 -24.01 4.67
C PRO A 19 0.59 -23.43 3.30
N ALA A 20 -0.43 -23.15 2.47
CA ALA A 20 -0.25 -22.68 1.09
C ALA A 20 0.63 -21.42 0.93
N PHE A 21 0.78 -20.61 1.99
CA PHE A 21 1.67 -19.44 1.97
C PHE A 21 3.16 -19.79 2.13
N SER A 22 3.50 -21.03 2.49
CA SER A 22 4.88 -21.41 2.86
C SER A 22 5.82 -21.37 1.67
N THR A 23 5.36 -21.80 0.50
CA THR A 23 6.09 -21.69 -0.78
C THR A 23 6.45 -20.24 -1.06
N GLU A 24 5.47 -19.34 -0.99
CA GLU A 24 5.68 -17.91 -1.15
C GLU A 24 6.70 -17.36 -0.13
N ALA A 25 6.51 -17.69 1.15
CA ALA A 25 7.38 -17.20 2.22
C ALA A 25 8.85 -17.63 2.03
N ILE A 26 9.09 -18.87 1.61
CA ILE A 26 10.44 -19.40 1.38
C ILE A 26 11.09 -18.72 0.18
N LEU A 27 10.39 -18.63 -0.96
CA LEU A 27 10.92 -18.00 -2.17
C LEU A 27 11.27 -16.52 -1.94
N LEU A 28 10.34 -15.76 -1.35
CA LEU A 28 10.57 -14.34 -1.06
C LEU A 28 11.67 -14.15 -0.01
N SER A 29 11.77 -15.03 1.00
CA SER A 29 12.85 -14.95 1.98
C SER A 29 14.21 -15.25 1.36
N ARG A 30 14.34 -16.28 0.50
CA ARG A 30 15.62 -16.58 -0.16
C ARG A 30 16.08 -15.43 -1.05
N TYR A 31 15.16 -14.86 -1.85
CA TYR A 31 15.48 -13.71 -2.71
C TYR A 31 15.92 -12.48 -1.90
N ALA A 32 15.26 -12.19 -0.78
CA ALA A 32 15.66 -11.09 0.10
C ALA A 32 17.05 -11.33 0.71
N LEU A 33 17.35 -12.56 1.13
CA LEU A 33 18.54 -12.87 1.92
C LEU A 33 19.81 -13.14 1.10
N GLN A 34 19.70 -13.21 -0.23
CA GLN A 34 20.85 -13.38 -1.14
C GLN A 34 21.61 -12.08 -1.43
N ASP A 35 21.05 -10.93 -1.07
CA ASP A 35 21.58 -9.63 -1.45
C ASP A 35 22.74 -9.17 -0.55
N GLN A 36 23.91 -8.93 -1.16
CA GLN A 36 25.07 -8.39 -0.47
C GLN A 36 24.86 -6.97 0.06
N ALA A 37 23.91 -6.19 -0.49
CA ALA A 37 23.57 -4.86 0.03
C ALA A 37 22.82 -4.94 1.36
N LEU A 38 21.98 -5.97 1.57
CA LEU A 38 21.46 -6.28 2.90
C LEU A 38 22.60 -6.67 3.84
N VAL A 39 23.58 -7.44 3.36
CA VAL A 39 24.81 -7.76 4.11
C VAL A 39 25.65 -6.52 4.43
N ALA A 40 25.71 -5.52 3.55
CA ALA A 40 26.39 -4.27 3.81
C ALA A 40 25.61 -3.39 4.81
N ALA A 41 24.28 -3.33 4.71
CA ALA A 41 23.43 -2.67 5.70
C ALA A 41 23.54 -3.32 7.10
N GLU A 42 23.90 -4.61 7.17
CA GLU A 42 24.23 -5.30 8.42
C GLU A 42 25.51 -4.76 9.09
N THR A 43 26.47 -4.25 8.31
CA THR A 43 27.75 -3.72 8.83
C THR A 43 27.66 -2.29 9.35
N LEU A 44 26.71 -1.49 8.86
CA LEU A 44 26.52 -0.07 9.23
C LEU A 44 26.02 0.15 10.67
N GLY A 45 25.68 -0.91 11.41
CA GLY A 45 25.07 -0.79 12.72
C GLY A 45 25.27 -2.00 13.62
N ALA A 46 26.45 -2.61 13.61
CA ALA A 46 26.84 -3.68 14.54
C ALA A 46 26.92 -3.16 15.99
N SER A 47 25.78 -2.79 16.55
CA SER A 47 25.61 -2.65 17.98
C SER A 47 25.82 -4.04 18.61
N ARG A 48 26.21 -4.10 19.89
CA ARG A 48 26.30 -5.37 20.65
C ARG A 48 24.98 -6.17 20.68
N ARG A 49 23.89 -5.72 20.03
CA ARG A 49 22.55 -6.33 20.08
C ARG A 49 21.92 -6.74 18.73
N SER A 50 22.50 -6.38 17.58
CA SER A 50 21.92 -6.59 16.24
C SER A 50 22.95 -7.13 15.24
N ASP A 51 23.26 -8.42 15.32
CA ASP A 51 24.11 -9.05 14.29
C ASP A 51 23.32 -9.35 13.00
N ALA A 52 24.08 -9.48 11.90
CA ALA A 52 23.62 -9.82 10.56
C ALA A 52 22.59 -10.96 10.54
N THR A 53 22.98 -12.11 11.09
CA THR A 53 22.15 -13.31 11.07
C THR A 53 20.84 -13.10 11.83
N THR A 54 20.84 -12.35 12.93
CA THR A 54 19.60 -12.03 13.63
C THR A 54 18.68 -11.18 12.78
N LEU A 55 19.19 -10.15 12.12
CA LEU A 55 18.39 -9.32 11.22
C LEU A 55 17.75 -10.17 10.10
N GLN A 56 18.54 -11.02 9.44
CA GLN A 56 18.05 -11.93 8.39
C GLN A 56 16.93 -12.84 8.89
N MET A 57 17.09 -13.45 10.08
CA MET A 57 16.07 -14.28 10.71
C MET A 57 14.78 -13.49 11.02
N ILE A 58 14.91 -12.22 11.42
CA ILE A 58 13.76 -11.34 11.68
C ILE A 58 13.05 -10.96 10.39
N ILE A 59 13.78 -10.65 9.32
CA ILE A 59 13.23 -10.37 8.00
C ILE A 59 12.47 -11.59 7.49
N ALA A 60 13.07 -12.79 7.52
CA ALA A 60 12.41 -14.04 7.12
C ALA A 60 11.12 -14.32 7.92
N PHE A 61 11.14 -14.08 9.24
CA PHE A 61 9.95 -14.22 10.07
C PHE A 61 8.85 -13.22 9.68
N LEU A 62 9.22 -11.97 9.42
CA LEU A 62 8.28 -10.93 9.00
C LEU A 62 7.70 -11.22 7.62
N ILE A 63 8.52 -11.62 6.63
CA ILE A 63 8.08 -12.06 5.30
C ILE A 63 7.06 -13.19 5.46
N THR A 64 7.40 -14.21 6.25
CA THR A 64 6.48 -15.33 6.54
C THR A 64 5.15 -14.83 7.12
N ALA A 65 5.21 -13.86 8.03
CA ALA A 65 4.02 -13.28 8.64
C ALA A 65 3.17 -12.39 7.72
N PHE A 66 3.76 -11.82 6.67
CA PHE A 66 3.05 -11.06 5.63
C PHE A 66 2.52 -11.95 4.50
N CYS A 67 3.17 -13.10 4.24
CA CYS A 67 2.67 -14.12 3.31
C CYS A 67 1.47 -14.88 3.90
N ALA A 68 1.54 -15.19 5.21
CA ALA A 68 0.45 -15.83 5.93
C ALA A 68 -0.80 -14.94 5.93
N ASP A 69 -1.97 -15.52 5.59
CA ASP A 69 -3.25 -14.80 5.57
C ASP A 69 -3.55 -14.17 6.95
N ARG A 70 -3.37 -12.85 7.03
CA ARG A 70 -3.46 -12.09 8.28
C ARG A 70 -4.88 -11.80 8.73
N GLN A 71 -5.91 -12.08 7.92
CA GLN A 71 -7.30 -11.96 8.33
C GLN A 71 -7.59 -12.85 9.56
N ARG A 72 -6.76 -13.87 9.81
CA ARG A 72 -7.01 -14.88 10.84
C ARG A 72 -6.28 -14.66 12.18
N ASN A 73 -5.06 -14.09 12.25
CA ASN A 73 -4.20 -14.37 13.43
C ASN A 73 -3.12 -13.36 13.90
N GLY A 74 -2.74 -12.32 13.13
CA GLY A 74 -1.63 -11.42 13.55
C GLY A 74 -0.28 -12.14 13.78
N LEU A 75 0.75 -11.45 14.27
CA LEU A 75 2.07 -12.09 14.54
C LEU A 75 1.97 -13.21 15.57
N ARG A 76 1.15 -13.01 16.61
CA ARG A 76 0.96 -13.98 17.70
C ARG A 76 0.30 -15.26 17.20
N GLY A 77 -0.78 -15.16 16.44
CA GLY A 77 -1.51 -16.33 15.98
C GLY A 77 -0.74 -17.13 14.91
N LEU A 78 0.15 -16.50 14.15
CA LEU A 78 1.14 -17.23 13.34
C LEU A 78 2.03 -18.09 14.24
N ALA A 79 2.64 -17.48 15.27
CA ALA A 79 3.58 -18.19 16.13
C ALA A 79 2.95 -19.28 17.00
N THR A 80 1.68 -19.14 17.39
CA THR A 80 0.97 -20.16 18.18
C THR A 80 0.31 -21.21 17.30
N GLY A 81 -0.26 -20.81 16.16
CA GLY A 81 -1.07 -21.69 15.31
C GLY A 81 -0.31 -22.41 14.18
N GLN A 82 0.91 -21.95 13.83
CA GLN A 82 1.67 -22.46 12.67
C GLN A 82 3.10 -22.88 13.04
N ARG A 83 3.33 -23.26 14.31
CA ARG A 83 4.66 -23.59 14.80
C ARG A 83 5.38 -24.69 14.00
N PRO A 84 4.73 -25.80 13.58
CA PRO A 84 5.38 -26.80 12.73
C PRO A 84 5.86 -26.21 11.40
N ALA A 85 5.00 -25.41 10.74
CA ALA A 85 5.35 -24.75 9.49
C ALA A 85 6.53 -23.79 9.64
N LEU A 86 6.62 -23.03 10.75
CA LEU A 86 7.75 -22.14 11.02
C LEU A 86 9.09 -22.88 11.21
N THR A 87 9.05 -24.13 11.69
CA THR A 87 10.25 -24.99 11.75
C THR A 87 10.67 -25.40 10.34
N SER A 88 9.76 -25.90 9.52
CA SER A 88 10.05 -26.33 8.15
C SER A 88 10.49 -25.17 7.25
N ILE A 89 9.83 -24.01 7.35
CA ILE A 89 10.25 -22.78 6.67
C ILE A 89 11.64 -22.36 7.14
N GLY A 90 11.91 -22.41 8.45
CA GLY A 90 13.24 -22.15 8.98
C GLY A 90 14.29 -23.07 8.34
N ALA A 91 14.02 -24.37 8.30
CA ALA A 91 14.94 -25.35 7.72
C ALA A 91 15.20 -25.11 6.23
N ALA A 92 14.16 -24.77 5.46
CA ALA A 92 14.30 -24.37 4.05
C ALA A 92 15.17 -23.12 3.83
N LEU A 93 15.41 -22.34 4.88
CA LEU A 93 16.28 -21.16 4.91
C LEU A 93 17.62 -21.42 5.62
N GLY A 94 17.98 -22.68 5.89
CA GLY A 94 19.22 -23.04 6.59
C GLY A 94 19.20 -22.80 8.10
N LEU A 95 18.02 -22.62 8.69
CA LEU A 95 17.82 -22.37 10.12
C LEU A 95 17.18 -23.59 10.79
N ALA A 96 17.60 -23.93 12.01
CA ALA A 96 16.92 -24.95 12.81
C ALA A 96 15.45 -24.59 13.09
N LYS A 97 15.13 -23.29 13.16
CA LYS A 97 13.77 -22.74 13.23
C LYS A 97 13.79 -21.22 13.10
N LEU A 98 12.67 -20.64 12.66
CA LEU A 98 12.45 -19.19 12.74
C LEU A 98 12.39 -18.68 14.20
N PRO A 99 12.70 -17.39 14.45
CA PRO A 99 12.69 -16.81 15.78
C PRO A 99 11.28 -16.79 16.40
N SER A 100 11.21 -16.89 17.73
CA SER A 100 9.94 -16.75 18.48
C SER A 100 9.43 -15.29 18.44
N CYS A 101 8.11 -15.09 18.64
CA CYS A 101 7.56 -13.73 18.78
C CYS A 101 8.25 -12.87 19.83
N GLY A 102 8.67 -13.46 20.96
CA GLY A 102 9.40 -12.73 21.99
C GLY A 102 10.75 -12.20 21.48
N ALA A 103 11.50 -13.05 20.78
CA ALA A 103 12.77 -12.66 20.15
C ALA A 103 12.56 -11.57 19.08
N VAL A 104 11.52 -11.69 18.27
CA VAL A 104 11.16 -10.68 17.26
C VAL A 104 10.80 -9.36 17.91
N SER A 105 9.92 -9.38 18.92
CA SER A 105 9.54 -8.17 19.67
C SER A 105 10.74 -7.51 20.31
N THR A 106 11.64 -8.28 20.93
CA THR A 106 12.87 -7.73 21.53
C THR A 106 13.74 -7.08 20.46
N PHE A 107 13.99 -7.75 19.33
CA PHE A 107 14.82 -7.18 18.27
C PHE A 107 14.24 -5.86 17.73
N LEU A 108 12.94 -5.86 17.38
CA LEU A 108 12.26 -4.67 16.87
C LEU A 108 12.25 -3.50 17.87
N SER A 109 12.32 -3.79 19.18
CA SER A 109 12.39 -2.75 20.21
C SER A 109 13.78 -2.15 20.41
N THR A 110 14.84 -2.84 19.97
CA THR A 110 16.24 -2.45 20.21
C THR A 110 17.01 -2.02 18.98
N MET A 111 16.41 -2.13 17.79
CA MET A 111 17.05 -1.77 16.53
C MET A 111 17.35 -0.25 16.48
N PRO A 112 18.55 0.19 16.08
CA PRO A 112 18.85 1.60 15.83
C PRO A 112 18.11 2.15 14.59
N MET A 113 17.78 3.44 14.58
CA MET A 113 17.05 4.07 13.47
C MET A 113 17.85 4.07 12.16
N ASP A 114 19.15 4.36 12.23
CA ASP A 114 20.02 4.40 11.04
C ASP A 114 20.09 3.03 10.36
N GLN A 115 20.20 1.97 11.16
CA GLN A 115 20.14 0.60 10.66
C GLN A 115 18.78 0.29 10.02
N ALA A 116 17.68 0.77 10.60
CA ALA A 116 16.35 0.55 10.04
C ALA A 116 16.16 1.28 8.71
N HIS A 117 16.69 2.50 8.56
CA HIS A 117 16.69 3.22 7.29
C HIS A 117 17.55 2.54 6.23
N ALA A 118 18.78 2.12 6.57
CA ALA A 118 19.67 1.43 5.64
C ALA A 118 19.04 0.13 5.11
N VAL A 119 18.46 -0.68 6.01
CA VAL A 119 17.74 -1.90 5.63
C VAL A 119 16.48 -1.59 4.83
N ALA A 120 15.75 -0.53 5.17
CA ALA A 120 14.56 -0.14 4.43
C ALA A 120 14.88 0.25 2.98
N SER A 121 15.90 1.08 2.78
CA SER A 121 16.37 1.46 1.45
C SER A 121 16.85 0.25 0.65
N ALA A 122 17.73 -0.58 1.23
CA ALA A 122 18.27 -1.76 0.55
C ALA A 122 17.15 -2.74 0.16
N LEU A 123 16.23 -3.03 1.06
CA LEU A 123 15.17 -4.00 0.82
C LEU A 123 14.17 -3.52 -0.25
N LEU A 124 13.81 -2.23 -0.27
CA LEU A 124 12.93 -1.69 -1.32
C LEU A 124 13.64 -1.62 -2.68
N ALA A 125 14.90 -1.19 -2.72
CA ALA A 125 15.69 -1.19 -3.95
C ALA A 125 15.80 -2.61 -4.54
N ARG A 126 16.13 -3.59 -3.70
CA ARG A 126 16.21 -5.01 -4.06
C ARG A 126 14.87 -5.55 -4.57
N SER A 127 13.76 -5.12 -3.98
CA SER A 127 12.43 -5.60 -4.41
C SER A 127 12.10 -5.25 -5.86
N MET A 128 12.69 -4.17 -6.38
CA MET A 128 12.46 -3.68 -7.73
C MET A 128 13.60 -4.05 -8.69
N GLU A 129 14.70 -4.64 -8.21
CA GLU A 129 15.86 -5.00 -9.03
C GLU A 129 15.49 -5.99 -10.14
N GLY A 130 15.97 -5.71 -11.36
CA GLY A 130 15.62 -6.49 -12.56
C GLY A 130 14.13 -6.49 -12.91
N SER A 131 13.32 -5.60 -12.32
CA SER A 131 11.89 -5.55 -12.61
C SER A 131 11.64 -4.98 -13.99
N ALA A 132 11.05 -5.80 -14.85
CA ALA A 132 10.54 -5.41 -16.17
C ALA A 132 9.49 -4.28 -16.14
N LEU A 133 8.97 -3.94 -14.95
CA LEU A 133 8.02 -2.84 -14.78
C LEU A 133 8.70 -1.47 -14.73
N ARG A 134 10.01 -1.42 -14.51
CA ARG A 134 10.76 -0.15 -14.57
C ARG A 134 10.69 0.39 -15.99
N ASN A 135 10.23 1.62 -16.13
CA ASN A 135 10.10 2.31 -17.42
C ASN A 135 9.21 1.62 -18.46
N HIS A 136 8.45 0.59 -18.08
CA HIS A 136 7.54 -0.08 -18.99
C HIS A 136 6.48 0.91 -19.51
N PRO A 137 6.08 0.89 -20.79
CA PRO A 137 5.08 1.82 -21.33
C PRO A 137 3.76 1.87 -20.56
N LEU A 138 3.38 0.75 -19.92
CA LEU A 138 2.18 0.64 -19.07
C LEU A 138 2.31 1.29 -17.69
N THR A 139 3.52 1.62 -17.24
CA THR A 139 3.81 2.17 -15.90
C THR A 139 4.20 3.64 -15.91
N VAL A 140 4.41 4.22 -17.09
CA VAL A 140 4.81 5.63 -17.26
C VAL A 140 3.64 6.50 -17.73
N VAL A 141 3.71 7.79 -17.42
CA VAL A 141 2.87 8.80 -18.05
C VAL A 141 3.59 9.34 -19.27
N THR A 142 2.88 9.59 -20.37
CA THR A 142 3.43 10.28 -21.53
C THR A 142 2.71 11.60 -21.73
N ASP A 143 3.44 12.70 -21.82
CA ASP A 143 2.88 14.03 -22.04
C ASP A 143 2.49 14.27 -23.52
N ARG A 144 2.02 15.49 -23.85
CA ARG A 144 1.63 15.82 -25.22
C ARG A 144 2.81 15.90 -26.19
N ALA A 145 4.03 16.05 -25.68
CA ALA A 145 5.26 16.06 -26.48
C ALA A 145 5.81 14.63 -26.71
N GLY A 146 5.16 13.60 -26.17
CA GLY A 146 5.62 12.21 -26.28
C GLY A 146 6.71 11.84 -25.26
N GLN A 147 7.04 12.74 -24.32
CA GLN A 147 8.03 12.48 -23.28
C GLN A 147 7.43 11.61 -22.18
N ALA A 148 8.16 10.57 -21.79
CA ALA A 148 7.76 9.66 -20.73
C ALA A 148 8.25 10.12 -19.34
N TYR A 149 7.39 9.94 -18.33
CA TYR A 149 7.60 10.34 -16.95
C TYR A 149 7.21 9.23 -15.97
N ALA A 150 7.97 9.06 -14.90
CA ALA A 150 7.54 8.27 -13.76
C ALA A 150 6.83 9.19 -12.77
N ILE A 151 5.76 8.69 -12.18
CA ILE A 151 5.04 9.40 -11.14
C ILE A 151 5.43 8.82 -9.78
N ALA A 152 5.99 9.68 -8.93
CA ALA A 152 6.31 9.37 -7.55
C ALA A 152 5.25 10.03 -6.64
N ASP A 153 4.27 9.25 -6.20
CA ASP A 153 3.33 9.69 -5.19
C ASP A 153 3.99 9.71 -3.83
N VAL A 154 4.10 10.90 -3.22
CA VAL A 154 4.53 11.07 -1.84
C VAL A 154 3.30 11.33 -0.98
N ASP A 155 3.14 10.51 0.06
CA ASP A 155 1.97 10.56 0.93
C ASP A 155 2.38 10.59 2.42
N PRO A 156 2.36 11.79 3.03
CA PRO A 156 2.55 11.93 4.45
C PRO A 156 1.24 11.61 5.20
N THR A 157 1.23 10.49 5.91
CA THR A 157 0.12 10.07 6.76
C THR A 157 0.40 10.34 8.23
N VAL A 158 -0.64 10.59 9.02
CA VAL A 158 -0.56 10.69 10.48
C VAL A 158 -1.42 9.60 11.13
N LYS A 159 -0.84 8.91 12.12
CA LYS A 159 -1.55 7.98 12.99
C LYS A 159 -1.69 8.59 14.37
N ALA A 160 -2.91 8.98 14.71
CA ALA A 160 -3.24 9.47 16.04
C ALA A 160 -3.44 8.31 17.03
N LEU A 161 -2.78 8.40 18.18
CA LEU A 161 -2.82 7.43 19.26
C LEU A 161 -3.39 8.08 20.52
N ARG A 162 -4.14 7.29 21.29
CA ARG A 162 -4.69 7.74 22.56
C ARG A 162 -3.79 7.30 23.72
N LYS A 163 -3.42 8.25 24.57
CA LYS A 163 -2.85 8.01 25.90
C LYS A 163 -3.99 7.68 26.85
N ARG A 164 -4.05 6.42 27.29
CA ARG A 164 -4.96 5.98 28.38
C ARG A 164 -4.34 6.31 29.74
N ALA A 165 -5.17 6.38 30.77
CA ALA A 165 -4.69 6.47 32.15
C ALA A 165 -3.78 5.28 32.48
N LEU A 166 -2.69 5.54 33.19
CA LEU A 166 -1.79 4.50 33.68
C LEU A 166 -2.25 4.04 35.07
N PRO A 167 -1.99 2.78 35.45
CA PRO A 167 -2.16 2.33 36.83
C PRO A 167 -1.35 3.20 37.79
N ARG A 168 -1.90 3.44 38.98
CA ARG A 168 -1.25 4.17 40.08
C ARG A 168 -1.35 3.33 41.35
N GLY A 169 -0.28 3.28 42.14
CA GLY A 169 -0.20 2.50 43.39
C GLY A 169 1.27 2.37 43.79
N ALA A 170 1.57 2.43 45.09
CA ALA A 170 2.94 2.29 45.59
C ALA A 170 3.45 0.84 45.47
N GLU A 171 2.52 -0.11 45.37
CA GLU A 171 2.71 -1.55 45.22
C GLU A 171 2.88 -1.99 43.76
N LEU A 172 2.64 -1.10 42.79
CA LEU A 172 2.74 -1.40 41.36
C LEU A 172 4.12 -1.00 40.81
N PRO A 173 4.65 -1.71 39.80
CA PRO A 173 5.86 -1.26 39.11
C PRO A 173 5.63 0.10 38.45
N GLU A 174 6.72 0.84 38.23
CA GLU A 174 6.68 2.14 37.55
C GLU A 174 5.94 2.00 36.21
N ALA A 175 4.90 2.81 36.03
CA ALA A 175 4.04 2.68 34.87
C ALA A 175 4.74 3.23 33.62
N GLN A 176 4.89 2.39 32.61
CA GLN A 176 5.53 2.75 31.34
C GLN A 176 4.50 2.88 30.22
N ARG A 177 4.61 3.92 29.38
CA ARG A 177 3.79 4.01 28.17
C ARG A 177 4.59 3.49 26.99
N HIS A 178 3.97 2.58 26.24
CA HIS A 178 4.56 2.12 24.99
C HIS A 178 4.62 3.22 23.91
N THR A 179 3.85 4.30 24.04
CA THR A 179 3.88 5.41 23.09
C THR A 179 5.03 6.37 23.30
N ASP A 180 5.74 6.29 24.43
CA ASP A 180 6.82 7.22 24.74
C ASP A 180 8.02 6.91 23.86
N GLY A 181 8.60 7.94 23.23
CA GLY A 181 9.63 7.80 22.19
C GLY A 181 9.11 7.32 20.82
N PHE A 182 7.96 6.64 20.78
CA PHE A 182 7.30 6.24 19.53
C PHE A 182 6.55 7.39 18.87
N ALA A 183 5.78 8.12 19.67
CA ALA A 183 4.83 9.14 19.24
C ALA A 183 5.01 10.41 20.06
N ALA A 184 4.77 11.56 19.44
CA ALA A 184 4.89 12.88 20.06
C ALA A 184 3.60 13.66 19.88
N GLU A 185 3.46 14.76 20.62
CA GLU A 185 2.34 15.68 20.41
C GLU A 185 2.39 16.28 19.01
N GLY A 186 1.21 16.61 18.48
CA GLY A 186 1.10 17.20 17.16
C GLY A 186 -0.33 17.26 16.67
N TYR A 187 -0.52 17.87 15.51
CA TYR A 187 -1.85 18.10 14.95
C TYR A 187 -2.39 16.82 14.30
N GLY A 188 -3.31 16.12 14.98
CA GLY A 188 -3.98 14.92 14.47
C GLY A 188 -5.14 15.19 13.50
N GLY A 189 -5.42 16.46 13.17
CA GLY A 189 -6.58 16.85 12.36
C GLY A 189 -7.91 16.44 13.01
N ARG A 190 -8.77 15.76 12.25
CA ARG A 190 -10.08 15.26 12.73
C ARG A 190 -9.95 14.05 13.68
N HIS A 191 -8.77 13.46 13.82
CA HIS A 191 -8.58 12.27 14.63
C HIS A 191 -8.43 12.59 16.11
N ARG A 192 -9.21 11.90 16.95
CA ARG A 192 -9.15 12.02 18.41
C ARG A 192 -7.97 11.20 18.98
N GLY A 193 -6.78 11.79 19.02
CA GLY A 193 -5.59 11.25 19.71
C GLY A 193 -4.81 12.35 20.41
N GLN A 194 -4.00 11.98 21.41
CA GLN A 194 -3.16 12.92 22.17
C GLN A 194 -1.72 12.96 21.66
N VAL A 195 -1.26 11.90 21.00
CA VAL A 195 0.06 11.83 20.36
C VAL A 195 -0.08 11.20 18.98
N ILE A 196 0.87 11.48 18.11
CA ILE A 196 0.86 11.05 16.72
C ILE A 196 2.21 10.48 16.30
N VAL A 197 2.16 9.60 15.30
CA VAL A 197 3.30 9.16 14.50
C VAL A 197 2.99 9.54 13.07
N SER A 198 3.95 10.13 12.36
CA SER A 198 3.81 10.32 10.91
C SER A 198 4.63 9.30 10.15
N ALA A 199 4.08 8.87 9.02
CA ALA A 199 4.75 8.02 8.07
C ALA A 199 4.64 8.66 6.69
N CYS A 200 5.76 8.84 6.00
CA CYS A 200 5.79 9.32 4.63
C CYS A 200 6.17 8.15 3.73
N ARG A 201 5.30 7.82 2.77
CA ARG A 201 5.51 6.71 1.85
C ARG A 201 5.60 7.23 0.43
N THR A 202 6.51 6.66 -0.35
CA THR A 202 6.69 7.00 -1.77
C THR A 202 6.37 5.79 -2.62
N GLN A 203 5.46 5.96 -3.59
CA GLN A 203 5.07 4.93 -4.53
C GLN A 203 5.36 5.36 -5.98
N ALA A 204 5.94 4.45 -6.75
CA ALA A 204 5.91 4.46 -8.21
C ALA A 204 4.48 4.18 -8.69
N THR A 205 3.65 5.20 -8.86
CA THR A 205 2.19 5.02 -9.00
C THR A 205 1.81 4.08 -10.14
N GLY A 206 2.44 4.26 -11.30
CA GLY A 206 2.10 3.45 -12.47
C GLY A 206 2.52 1.99 -12.36
N ALA A 207 3.60 1.68 -11.63
CA ALA A 207 3.99 0.28 -11.35
C ALA A 207 3.31 -0.27 -10.09
N GLY A 208 2.79 0.59 -9.21
CA GLY A 208 2.28 0.22 -7.89
C GLY A 208 3.35 -0.29 -6.93
N LEU A 209 4.61 0.14 -7.10
CA LEU A 209 5.76 -0.32 -6.31
C LEU A 209 6.19 0.74 -5.29
N TRP A 210 6.48 0.34 -4.06
CA TRP A 210 7.00 1.22 -3.01
C TRP A 210 8.50 1.46 -3.17
N SER A 211 8.93 2.72 -3.20
CA SER A 211 10.34 3.08 -3.36
C SER A 211 10.97 3.72 -2.11
N ALA A 212 10.16 4.29 -1.22
CA ALA A 212 10.68 4.81 0.03
C ALA A 212 9.63 4.80 1.15
N VAL A 213 10.10 4.74 2.38
CA VAL A 213 9.28 4.94 3.58
C VAL A 213 10.12 5.56 4.69
N SER A 214 9.58 6.60 5.32
CA SER A 214 10.12 7.17 6.55
C SER A 214 9.05 7.24 7.63
N LEU A 215 9.50 7.17 8.88
CA LEU A 215 8.65 7.19 10.07
C LEU A 215 9.26 8.14 11.09
N GLN A 216 8.43 8.93 11.73
CA GLN A 216 8.87 9.87 12.76
C GLN A 216 7.82 10.07 13.85
N SER A 217 8.30 10.45 15.03
CA SER A 217 7.47 10.87 16.14
C SER A 217 6.90 12.26 15.85
N GLY A 218 5.58 12.46 16.03
CA GLY A 218 4.96 13.75 15.71
C GLY A 218 4.71 13.95 14.22
N ASN A 219 4.47 15.20 13.80
CA ASN A 219 4.27 15.59 12.39
C ASN A 219 4.96 16.91 12.00
N THR A 220 5.95 17.35 12.78
CA THR A 220 6.62 18.64 12.59
C THR A 220 7.73 18.62 11.53
N ALA A 221 8.25 17.44 11.19
CA ALA A 221 9.40 17.28 10.30
C ALA A 221 9.04 16.61 8.97
N LEU A 222 8.08 17.18 8.24
CA LEU A 222 7.69 16.63 6.94
C LEU A 222 8.72 16.91 5.82
N ALA A 223 9.51 17.99 5.91
CA ALA A 223 10.55 18.31 4.94
C ALA A 223 11.69 17.26 4.89
N PRO A 224 12.26 16.78 6.02
CA PRO A 224 13.19 15.65 6.00
C PRO A 224 12.61 14.38 5.39
N ALA A 225 11.33 14.09 5.64
CA ALA A 225 10.64 12.95 5.06
C ALA A 225 10.51 13.06 3.54
N LEU A 226 10.28 14.27 3.02
CA LEU A 226 10.30 14.56 1.60
C LEU A 226 11.71 14.44 1.00
N ASN A 227 12.73 15.00 1.66
CA ASN A 227 14.11 14.85 1.21
C ASN A 227 14.52 13.37 1.13
N HIS A 228 14.11 12.56 2.10
CA HIS A 228 14.29 11.11 2.05
C HIS A 228 13.58 10.47 0.86
N ALA A 229 12.33 10.85 0.58
CA ALA A 229 11.59 10.38 -0.59
C ALA A 229 12.32 10.72 -1.91
N MET A 230 12.91 11.91 -2.01
CA MET A 230 13.66 12.35 -3.19
C MET A 230 14.99 11.60 -3.33
N THR A 231 15.82 11.62 -2.29
CA THR A 231 17.19 11.08 -2.33
C THR A 231 17.25 9.56 -2.39
N GLN A 232 16.26 8.86 -1.83
CA GLN A 232 16.23 7.40 -1.79
C GLN A 232 15.23 6.82 -2.77
N GLY A 233 14.05 7.43 -2.90
CA GLY A 233 12.97 6.88 -3.72
C GLY A 233 13.17 7.11 -5.21
N GLN A 234 13.58 8.32 -5.62
CA GLN A 234 13.70 8.67 -7.03
C GLN A 234 14.73 7.83 -7.79
N PRO A 235 15.97 7.61 -7.29
CA PRO A 235 16.95 6.78 -8.00
C PRO A 235 16.48 5.34 -8.21
N GLN A 236 15.67 4.81 -7.29
CA GLN A 236 15.14 3.46 -7.40
C GLN A 236 14.09 3.33 -8.53
N LEU A 237 13.43 4.43 -8.91
CA LEU A 237 12.46 4.44 -10.01
C LEU A 237 13.13 4.40 -11.39
N CYS A 238 14.25 5.13 -11.53
CA CYS A 238 14.95 5.24 -12.81
C CYS A 238 15.88 4.04 -13.06
N GLY A 239 16.47 3.46 -12.01
CA GLY A 239 17.54 2.46 -12.15
C GLY A 239 18.90 3.10 -12.50
N PRO A 240 20.00 2.34 -12.39
CA PRO A 240 21.36 2.88 -12.61
C PRO A 240 21.67 3.17 -14.08
N ASP A 241 21.03 2.43 -15.02
CA ASP A 241 21.43 2.41 -16.43
C ASP A 241 20.38 2.98 -17.40
N ALA A 242 19.22 3.44 -16.91
CA ALA A 242 18.18 3.97 -17.80
C ALA A 242 18.45 5.43 -18.17
N PRO A 243 18.22 5.85 -19.43
CA PRO A 243 18.12 7.27 -19.77
C PRO A 243 17.10 7.89 -18.83
N THR A 244 17.48 8.99 -18.18
CA THR A 244 16.86 9.56 -16.99
C THR A 244 15.39 9.89 -17.25
N LEU A 245 14.50 8.91 -17.06
CA LEU A 245 13.08 9.14 -17.10
C LEU A 245 12.78 10.23 -16.07
N ALA A 246 12.22 11.34 -16.54
CA ALA A 246 11.92 12.45 -15.66
C ALA A 246 10.89 12.00 -14.62
N VAL A 247 11.14 12.29 -13.35
CA VAL A 247 10.26 11.88 -12.25
C VAL A 247 9.43 13.08 -11.78
N VAL A 248 8.11 12.94 -11.84
CA VAL A 248 7.17 13.92 -11.31
C VAL A 248 6.73 13.50 -9.92
N VAL A 249 7.03 14.34 -8.93
CA VAL A 249 6.65 14.15 -7.53
C VAL A 249 5.26 14.71 -7.31
N ARG A 250 4.32 13.84 -6.96
CA ARG A 250 2.93 14.24 -6.71
C ARG A 250 2.61 14.19 -5.22
N ILE A 251 2.12 15.29 -4.66
CA ILE A 251 1.79 15.41 -3.22
C ILE A 251 0.35 15.94 -3.06
N ASP A 252 -0.36 15.48 -2.04
CA ASP A 252 -1.67 16.02 -1.71
C ASP A 252 -1.57 17.42 -1.08
N GLY A 253 -2.68 17.89 -0.52
CA GLY A 253 -2.74 19.18 0.17
C GLY A 253 -1.76 19.31 1.34
N ALA A 254 -1.27 18.22 1.92
CA ALA A 254 -0.31 18.29 3.03
C ALA A 254 1.06 18.86 2.58
N GLY A 255 1.43 18.67 1.30
CA GLY A 255 2.64 19.26 0.70
C GLY A 255 2.43 20.61 0.02
N GLY A 256 1.19 21.12 -0.01
CA GLY A 256 0.79 22.32 -0.73
C GLY A 256 1.14 23.64 -0.04
N ASN A 257 2.31 23.73 0.60
CA ASN A 257 2.77 24.94 1.29
C ASN A 257 4.19 25.33 0.85
N VAL A 258 4.56 26.60 1.06
CA VAL A 258 5.83 27.18 0.57
C VAL A 258 7.07 26.42 1.04
N PRO A 259 7.23 26.06 2.33
CA PRO A 259 8.38 25.28 2.76
C PRO A 259 8.61 24.00 1.93
N PHE A 260 7.56 23.25 1.61
CA PHE A 260 7.69 22.01 0.83
C PHE A 260 8.07 22.30 -0.61
N LEU A 261 7.38 23.25 -1.24
CA LEU A 261 7.68 23.64 -2.62
C LEU A 261 9.10 24.16 -2.77
N ARG A 262 9.63 24.85 -1.74
CA ARG A 262 11.01 25.30 -1.70
C ARG A 262 11.98 24.12 -1.67
N GLU A 263 11.73 23.09 -0.86
CA GLU A 263 12.59 21.89 -0.85
C GLU A 263 12.53 21.13 -2.18
N LEU A 264 11.35 21.02 -2.80
CA LEU A 264 11.22 20.45 -4.15
C LEU A 264 12.00 21.25 -5.21
N THR A 265 11.91 22.58 -5.14
CA THR A 265 12.61 23.49 -6.06
C THR A 265 14.13 23.42 -5.86
N LYS A 266 14.61 23.40 -4.61
CA LYS A 266 16.04 23.21 -4.28
C LYS A 266 16.57 21.87 -4.80
N ALA A 267 15.75 20.82 -4.76
CA ALA A 267 16.09 19.51 -5.28
C ALA A 267 15.98 19.41 -6.82
N ASN A 268 15.63 20.50 -7.51
CA ASN A 268 15.34 20.51 -8.95
C ASN A 268 14.33 19.43 -9.37
N ALA A 269 13.34 19.16 -8.51
CA ALA A 269 12.33 18.14 -8.76
C ALA A 269 11.22 18.69 -9.66
N LEU A 270 10.73 17.89 -10.61
CA LEU A 270 9.42 18.12 -11.19
C LEU A 270 8.37 17.75 -10.15
N TYR A 271 7.37 18.61 -9.96
CA TYR A 271 6.33 18.38 -8.96
C TYR A 271 4.95 18.81 -9.41
N LEU A 272 3.97 18.22 -8.74
CA LEU A 272 2.56 18.57 -8.82
C LEU A 272 1.92 18.42 -7.43
N VAL A 273 1.54 19.53 -6.83
CA VAL A 273 0.94 19.55 -5.49
C VAL A 273 -0.38 20.30 -5.50
N ARG A 274 -1.35 19.85 -4.70
CA ARG A 274 -2.55 20.66 -4.44
C ARG A 274 -2.21 21.74 -3.42
N SER A 275 -2.34 23.00 -3.81
CA SER A 275 -2.05 24.13 -2.94
C SER A 275 -3.22 24.40 -1.99
N ALA A 276 -2.90 24.73 -0.74
CA ALA A 276 -3.87 25.20 0.24
C ALA A 276 -4.01 26.74 0.22
N HIS A 277 -3.26 27.45 -0.64
CA HIS A 277 -3.17 28.91 -0.63
C HIS A 277 -4.24 29.56 -1.51
N TYR A 278 -5.50 29.40 -1.12
CA TYR A 278 -6.65 29.94 -1.85
C TYR A 278 -6.76 31.47 -1.82
N ALA A 279 -5.96 32.16 -1.00
CA ALA A 279 -5.92 33.63 -0.98
C ALA A 279 -5.51 34.21 -2.34
N ILE A 280 -4.71 33.49 -3.13
CA ILE A 280 -4.35 33.91 -4.49
C ILE A 280 -5.56 34.04 -5.41
N LEU A 281 -6.61 33.24 -5.19
CA LEU A 281 -7.83 33.28 -5.99
C LEU A 281 -8.68 34.53 -5.72
N GLN A 282 -8.33 35.31 -4.70
CA GLN A 282 -8.98 36.57 -4.35
C GLN A 282 -8.21 37.79 -4.90
N HIS A 283 -7.04 37.58 -5.52
CA HIS A 283 -6.28 38.66 -6.12
C HIS A 283 -7.05 39.21 -7.33
N PRO A 284 -7.20 40.55 -7.49
CA PRO A 284 -7.98 41.13 -8.58
C PRO A 284 -7.57 40.61 -9.97
N ASP A 285 -6.27 40.55 -10.25
CA ASP A 285 -5.75 40.03 -11.52
C ASP A 285 -6.10 38.55 -11.74
N VAL A 286 -6.11 37.74 -10.67
CA VAL A 286 -6.50 36.33 -10.76
C VAL A 286 -8.01 36.21 -10.97
N LEU A 287 -8.82 37.03 -10.30
CA LEU A 287 -10.27 37.06 -10.52
C LEU A 287 -10.60 37.44 -11.97
N GLY A 288 -9.93 38.46 -12.52
CA GLY A 288 -10.04 38.82 -13.94
C GLY A 288 -9.68 37.63 -14.83
N HIS A 289 -8.56 36.97 -14.55
CA HIS A 289 -8.15 35.79 -15.32
C HIS A 289 -9.10 34.59 -15.17
N LEU A 290 -9.71 34.38 -14.00
CA LEU A 290 -10.73 33.33 -13.78
C LEU A 290 -12.01 33.60 -14.58
N HIS A 291 -12.37 34.88 -14.74
CA HIS A 291 -13.53 35.33 -15.50
C HIS A 291 -13.29 35.22 -17.02
N ASP A 292 -12.18 35.77 -17.50
CA ASP A 292 -11.88 35.91 -18.93
C ASP A 292 -11.10 34.73 -19.52
N GLY A 293 -10.53 33.87 -18.67
CA GLY A 293 -9.64 32.80 -19.08
C GLY A 293 -10.32 31.67 -19.87
N THR A 294 -9.55 31.03 -20.76
CA THR A 294 -10.01 29.87 -21.53
C THR A 294 -9.98 28.59 -20.69
N TRP A 295 -11.17 28.09 -20.35
CA TRP A 295 -11.33 26.88 -19.54
C TRP A 295 -11.26 25.61 -20.40
N GLN A 296 -10.32 24.74 -20.06
CA GLN A 296 -10.13 23.44 -20.72
C GLN A 296 -10.92 22.36 -19.99
N ALA A 297 -11.61 21.47 -20.71
CA ALA A 297 -12.22 20.30 -20.09
C ALA A 297 -11.15 19.38 -19.49
N VAL A 298 -11.36 18.93 -18.26
CA VAL A 298 -10.52 17.91 -17.62
C VAL A 298 -11.08 16.54 -17.96
N GLU A 299 -10.20 15.57 -18.23
CA GLU A 299 -10.64 14.20 -18.51
C GLU A 299 -11.46 13.66 -17.33
N ASP A 300 -12.64 13.12 -17.64
CA ASP A 300 -13.55 12.65 -16.61
C ASP A 300 -13.06 11.31 -16.04
N SER A 301 -12.82 11.29 -14.73
CA SER A 301 -12.54 10.04 -14.01
C SER A 301 -13.76 9.10 -13.93
N CYS A 302 -14.89 9.51 -14.51
CA CYS A 302 -16.22 8.90 -14.37
C CYS A 302 -16.69 8.83 -12.91
N SER A 303 -16.06 9.63 -12.05
CA SER A 303 -16.31 9.67 -10.61
C SER A 303 -16.23 11.11 -10.11
N GLY A 304 -17.37 11.64 -9.67
CA GLY A 304 -17.48 13.02 -9.22
C GLY A 304 -17.98 13.99 -10.31
N PRO A 305 -17.85 15.31 -10.07
CA PRO A 305 -18.37 16.32 -10.97
C PRO A 305 -17.45 16.53 -12.17
N THR A 306 -18.03 16.87 -13.33
CA THR A 306 -17.28 17.34 -14.50
C THR A 306 -16.49 18.60 -14.13
N ARG A 307 -15.24 18.66 -14.57
CA ARG A 307 -14.31 19.72 -14.19
C ARG A 307 -13.77 20.45 -15.41
N GLN A 308 -13.40 21.69 -15.18
CA GLN A 308 -12.62 22.47 -16.12
C GLN A 308 -11.34 22.94 -15.43
N ALA A 309 -10.28 23.17 -16.21
CA ALA A 309 -9.00 23.67 -15.74
C ALA A 309 -8.58 24.92 -16.51
N LEU A 310 -7.86 25.81 -15.83
CA LEU A 310 -7.29 27.02 -16.37
C LEU A 310 -5.86 27.17 -15.86
N ASP A 311 -4.96 27.62 -16.73
CA ASP A 311 -3.59 27.96 -16.37
C ASP A 311 -3.56 29.41 -15.89
N LEU A 312 -3.06 29.65 -14.68
CA LEU A 312 -2.89 30.99 -14.14
C LEU A 312 -1.47 31.55 -14.42
N GLY A 313 -0.57 30.75 -15.00
CA GLY A 313 0.83 31.13 -15.19
C GLY A 313 1.67 31.01 -13.92
N ARG A 314 2.83 31.68 -13.88
CA ARG A 314 3.75 31.64 -12.74
C ARG A 314 3.42 32.75 -11.75
N TRP A 315 3.31 32.38 -10.47
CA TRP A 315 2.93 33.33 -9.42
C TRP A 315 3.94 33.36 -8.29
N PRO A 316 4.42 34.54 -7.86
CA PRO A 316 5.31 34.65 -6.72
C PRO A 316 4.58 34.29 -5.43
N TRP A 317 5.21 33.45 -4.61
CA TRP A 317 4.64 32.98 -3.36
C TRP A 317 5.66 33.01 -2.23
N LYS A 318 5.32 33.73 -1.14
CA LYS A 318 6.06 33.75 0.12
C LYS A 318 5.27 33.05 1.22
N SER A 319 5.99 32.36 2.12
CA SER A 319 5.40 31.86 3.36
C SER A 319 5.11 33.02 4.29
N ALA A 320 4.12 32.87 5.18
CA ALA A 320 3.90 33.82 6.27
C ALA A 320 5.14 33.93 7.19
N SER A 321 5.87 32.82 7.38
CA SER A 321 7.15 32.80 8.11
C SER A 321 8.24 33.62 7.44
N ASP A 322 8.12 33.84 6.13
CA ASP A 322 9.13 34.47 5.30
C ASP A 322 8.75 35.91 4.94
N ALA A 323 7.59 36.40 5.43
CA ALA A 323 7.09 37.74 5.15
C ALA A 323 8.11 38.82 5.54
N ASN A 324 8.89 38.56 6.61
CA ASN A 324 9.94 39.44 7.11
C ASN A 324 11.36 38.96 6.75
N SER A 325 11.51 37.95 5.89
CA SER A 325 12.81 37.45 5.46
C SER A 325 13.16 37.95 4.06
N ASP A 326 14.46 38.13 3.80
CA ASP A 326 14.98 38.43 2.47
C ASP A 326 14.98 37.21 1.53
N ALA A 327 14.42 36.08 1.96
CA ALA A 327 14.31 34.90 1.11
C ALA A 327 13.45 35.22 -0.13
N PRO A 328 13.93 34.91 -1.35
CA PRO A 328 13.16 35.15 -2.55
C PRO A 328 11.86 34.32 -2.55
N PRO A 329 10.77 34.85 -3.13
CA PRO A 329 9.55 34.08 -3.33
C PRO A 329 9.84 32.90 -4.26
N ILE A 330 9.15 31.79 -4.06
CA ILE A 330 9.08 30.73 -5.08
C ILE A 330 8.08 31.16 -6.16
N THR A 331 8.30 30.76 -7.42
CA THR A 331 7.43 31.11 -8.56
C THR A 331 6.90 29.87 -9.29
N PRO A 332 6.15 28.99 -8.60
CA PRO A 332 5.55 27.82 -9.24
C PRO A 332 4.55 28.26 -10.32
N ARG A 333 4.35 27.40 -11.32
CA ARG A 333 3.20 27.52 -12.22
C ARG A 333 1.95 27.10 -11.46
N MET A 334 0.89 27.89 -11.57
CA MET A 334 -0.38 27.67 -10.90
C MET A 334 -1.43 27.22 -11.90
N VAL A 335 -2.08 26.09 -11.62
CA VAL A 335 -3.23 25.59 -12.38
C VAL A 335 -4.42 25.55 -11.45
N VAL A 336 -5.56 26.04 -11.91
CA VAL A 336 -6.82 26.02 -11.15
C VAL A 336 -7.81 25.12 -11.86
N THR A 337 -8.59 24.36 -11.10
CA THR A 337 -9.77 23.66 -11.61
C THR A 337 -11.02 24.23 -10.99
N ARG A 338 -12.15 24.13 -11.69
CA ARG A 338 -13.47 24.46 -11.17
C ARG A 338 -14.51 23.41 -11.51
N PHE A 339 -15.56 23.37 -10.70
CA PHE A 339 -16.78 22.61 -10.96
C PHE A 339 -17.97 23.28 -10.28
N ARG A 340 -19.18 23.02 -10.80
CA ARG A 340 -20.41 23.54 -10.18
C ARG A 340 -20.65 22.86 -8.85
N SER A 341 -20.84 23.64 -7.79
CA SER A 341 -21.21 23.11 -6.49
C SER A 341 -22.66 22.60 -6.53
N ALA A 342 -22.91 21.43 -5.96
CA ALA A 342 -24.28 20.93 -5.75
C ALA A 342 -25.03 21.72 -4.67
N ASP A 343 -24.28 22.34 -3.75
CA ASP A 343 -24.78 23.25 -2.72
C ASP A 343 -24.00 24.58 -2.85
N PRO A 344 -24.57 25.59 -3.51
CA PRO A 344 -23.91 26.88 -3.72
C PRO A 344 -23.69 27.67 -2.43
N GLU A 345 -24.38 27.32 -1.35
CA GLU A 345 -24.30 28.01 -0.05
C GLU A 345 -23.28 27.36 0.89
N HIS A 346 -23.08 26.04 0.76
CA HIS A 346 -22.22 25.29 1.67
C HIS A 346 -21.00 24.69 0.97
N LYS A 347 -19.82 25.13 1.40
CA LYS A 347 -18.56 24.54 0.98
C LYS A 347 -18.42 23.11 1.48
N HIS A 348 -18.22 22.18 0.55
CA HIS A 348 -17.85 20.80 0.85
C HIS A 348 -16.41 20.49 0.45
N GLY A 349 -15.58 20.08 1.42
CA GLY A 349 -14.22 19.61 1.15
C GLY A 349 -13.17 20.72 1.03
N ALA A 350 -12.10 20.41 0.30
CA ALA A 350 -10.96 21.30 0.07
C ALA A 350 -11.18 22.12 -1.20
N GLY A 351 -10.92 23.42 -1.18
CA GLY A 351 -11.18 24.31 -2.30
C GLY A 351 -11.54 25.73 -1.86
N TRP A 352 -12.02 26.54 -2.77
CA TRP A 352 -12.64 27.84 -2.52
C TRP A 352 -13.98 27.90 -3.24
N LEU A 353 -15.06 28.21 -2.52
CA LEU A 353 -16.39 28.34 -3.09
C LEU A 353 -16.64 29.82 -3.38
N HIS A 354 -16.91 30.14 -4.65
CA HIS A 354 -17.20 31.50 -5.09
C HIS A 354 -18.20 31.44 -6.25
N GLU A 355 -19.31 32.18 -6.12
CA GLU A 355 -20.37 32.28 -7.14
C GLU A 355 -20.89 30.92 -7.64
N GLY A 356 -21.09 29.98 -6.70
CA GLY A 356 -21.57 28.62 -7.00
C GLY A 356 -20.54 27.71 -7.70
N TRP A 357 -19.31 28.18 -7.88
CA TRP A 357 -18.19 27.39 -8.38
C TRP A 357 -17.24 27.01 -7.26
N HIS A 358 -16.80 25.76 -7.25
CA HIS A 358 -15.79 25.28 -6.33
C HIS A 358 -14.45 25.15 -7.04
N TYR A 359 -13.48 25.92 -6.57
CA TYR A 359 -12.15 26.03 -7.15
C TYR A 359 -11.12 25.21 -6.36
N GLU A 360 -10.31 24.42 -7.05
CA GLU A 360 -9.15 23.73 -6.48
C GLU A 360 -7.87 24.21 -7.17
N LEU A 361 -6.83 24.51 -6.39
CA LEU A 361 -5.59 25.12 -6.87
C LEU A 361 -4.43 24.11 -6.81
N PHE A 362 -3.60 24.09 -7.84
CA PHE A 362 -2.44 23.23 -7.99
C PHE A 362 -1.19 24.07 -8.28
N ALA A 363 -0.08 23.72 -7.65
CA ALA A 363 1.24 24.29 -7.93
C ALA A 363 2.10 23.21 -8.60
N THR A 364 2.78 23.57 -9.69
CA THR A 364 3.56 22.63 -10.48
C THR A 364 4.83 23.25 -11.08
N ALA A 365 5.83 22.40 -11.32
CA ALA A 365 7.01 22.71 -12.12
C ALA A 365 6.93 22.19 -13.57
N LEU A 366 5.80 21.57 -13.95
CA LEU A 366 5.58 21.04 -15.29
C LEU A 366 5.36 22.17 -16.31
N ASP A 367 6.00 22.03 -17.47
CA ASP A 367 5.97 23.02 -18.55
C ASP A 367 4.58 23.13 -19.22
N GLY A 368 4.19 24.34 -19.61
CA GLY A 368 2.84 24.63 -20.12
C GLY A 368 2.49 23.94 -21.44
N PRO A 369 3.30 24.12 -22.50
CA PRO A 369 3.11 23.46 -23.79
C PRO A 369 2.96 21.94 -23.72
N ALA A 370 3.85 21.28 -22.96
CA ALA A 370 3.84 19.83 -22.82
C ALA A 370 2.74 19.32 -21.87
N TRP A 371 2.39 20.14 -20.86
CA TRP A 371 1.38 19.83 -19.85
C TRP A 371 0.34 20.95 -19.74
N PRO A 372 -0.67 20.99 -20.61
CA PRO A 372 -1.78 21.92 -20.49
C PRO A 372 -2.52 21.79 -19.14
N ALA A 373 -3.26 22.83 -18.76
CA ALA A 373 -3.96 22.87 -17.47
C ALA A 373 -4.87 21.65 -17.24
N SER A 374 -5.55 21.19 -18.29
CA SER A 374 -6.38 19.98 -18.27
C SER A 374 -5.58 18.72 -17.95
N ASP A 375 -4.39 18.55 -18.53
CA ASP A 375 -3.52 17.40 -18.32
C ASP A 375 -2.86 17.43 -16.94
N VAL A 376 -2.47 18.60 -16.44
CA VAL A 376 -2.00 18.77 -15.05
C VAL A 376 -3.08 18.36 -14.05
N ALA A 377 -4.33 18.79 -14.27
CA ALA A 377 -5.46 18.41 -13.45
C ALA A 377 -5.74 16.89 -13.53
N THR A 378 -5.76 16.34 -14.73
CA THR A 378 -5.96 14.90 -14.98
C THR A 378 -4.88 14.08 -14.29
N LEU A 379 -3.62 14.48 -14.43
CA LEU A 379 -2.50 13.88 -13.72
C LEU A 379 -2.70 13.98 -12.21
N TYR A 380 -3.16 15.11 -11.66
CA TYR A 380 -3.42 15.19 -10.22
C TYR A 380 -4.49 14.19 -9.76
N PHE A 381 -5.62 14.11 -10.46
CA PHE A 381 -6.73 13.25 -10.07
C PHE A 381 -6.42 11.76 -10.15
N GLY A 382 -5.45 11.35 -10.98
CA GLY A 382 -4.87 10.00 -10.94
C GLY A 382 -4.28 9.61 -9.57
N ARG A 383 -4.11 10.55 -8.63
CA ARG A 383 -3.70 10.27 -7.24
C ARG A 383 -4.75 9.46 -6.48
N ALA A 384 -6.02 9.52 -6.86
CA ALA A 384 -7.09 8.76 -6.20
C ALA A 384 -6.81 7.24 -6.18
N CYS A 385 -6.04 6.73 -7.14
CA CYS A 385 -5.58 5.34 -7.17
C CYS A 385 -4.74 4.94 -5.94
N LEU A 386 -4.02 5.89 -5.32
CA LEU A 386 -3.19 5.65 -4.14
C LEU A 386 -4.03 5.27 -2.91
N GLU A 387 -5.20 5.88 -2.73
CA GLU A 387 -6.10 5.55 -1.62
C GLU A 387 -6.64 4.11 -1.75
N ASN A 388 -7.00 3.72 -2.98
CA ASN A 388 -7.40 2.34 -3.28
C ASN A 388 -6.26 1.36 -2.99
N ARG A 389 -5.03 1.76 -3.31
CA ARG A 389 -3.82 0.98 -3.05
C ARG A 389 -3.57 0.79 -1.55
N PHE A 390 -3.63 1.85 -0.75
CA PHE A 390 -3.53 1.75 0.70
C PHE A 390 -4.63 0.87 1.31
N ALA A 391 -5.86 1.00 0.82
CA ALA A 391 -6.97 0.16 1.27
C ALA A 391 -6.72 -1.32 0.95
N GLN A 392 -6.14 -1.61 -0.21
CA GLN A 392 -5.78 -2.97 -0.61
C GLN A 392 -4.63 -3.54 0.25
N GLU A 393 -3.54 -2.79 0.39
CA GLU A 393 -2.40 -3.19 1.23
C GLU A 393 -2.78 -3.43 2.68
N ASN A 394 -3.63 -2.57 3.23
CA ASN A 394 -4.09 -2.77 4.58
C ASN A 394 -5.00 -4.01 4.71
N ARG A 395 -5.75 -4.35 3.66
CA ARG A 395 -6.59 -5.57 3.63
C ARG A 395 -5.74 -6.84 3.54
N GLU A 396 -4.69 -6.81 2.73
CA GLU A 396 -3.85 -7.98 2.45
C GLU A 396 -2.72 -8.16 3.47
N LEU A 397 -2.04 -7.08 3.83
CA LEU A 397 -0.80 -7.10 4.64
C LEU A 397 -0.98 -6.45 6.01
N GLY A 398 -1.99 -5.59 6.18
CA GLY A 398 -2.26 -4.90 7.44
C GLY A 398 -1.25 -3.80 7.76
N LEU A 399 -0.70 -3.11 6.76
CA LEU A 399 0.37 -2.11 6.93
C LEU A 399 -0.04 -0.88 7.77
N ASN A 400 -1.34 -0.69 8.07
CA ASN A 400 -1.77 0.36 9.00
C ASN A 400 -1.72 -0.08 10.48
N ARG A 401 -1.25 -1.29 10.80
CA ARG A 401 -1.08 -1.74 12.19
C ARG A 401 0.21 -1.20 12.82
N VAL A 402 0.26 -1.24 14.15
CA VAL A 402 1.49 -1.04 14.92
C VAL A 402 2.06 -2.43 15.20
N PHE A 403 3.22 -2.74 14.60
CA PHE A 403 3.96 -3.98 14.76
C PHE A 403 5.01 -3.88 15.87
N SER A 404 5.56 -2.68 16.05
CA SER A 404 6.49 -2.35 17.13
C SER A 404 6.16 -0.96 17.66
N TYR A 405 6.33 -0.78 18.97
CA TYR A 405 6.29 0.53 19.62
C TYR A 405 7.69 1.19 19.64
N GLY A 406 8.71 0.58 19.04
CA GLY A 406 9.94 1.28 18.65
C GLY A 406 9.84 1.77 17.21
N LEU A 407 10.11 3.06 16.95
CA LEU A 407 10.10 3.63 15.59
C LEU A 407 10.95 2.82 14.60
N PRO A 408 12.20 2.43 14.91
CA PRO A 408 13.03 1.64 13.99
C PRO A 408 12.42 0.27 13.65
N GLY A 409 11.90 -0.44 14.66
CA GLY A 409 11.23 -1.71 14.43
C GLY A 409 9.92 -1.60 13.67
N GLN A 410 9.18 -0.50 13.85
CA GLN A 410 7.98 -0.22 13.07
C GLN A 410 8.33 0.06 11.61
N LEU A 411 9.43 0.79 11.37
CA LEU A 411 9.96 1.04 10.04
C LEU A 411 10.32 -0.28 9.36
N LEU A 412 11.17 -1.11 9.99
CA LEU A 412 11.55 -2.41 9.44
C LEU A 412 10.32 -3.28 9.10
N ALA A 413 9.37 -3.41 10.03
CA ALA A 413 8.17 -4.22 9.80
C ALA A 413 7.30 -3.67 8.65
N THR A 414 7.16 -2.35 8.54
CA THR A 414 6.41 -1.72 7.45
C THR A 414 7.10 -1.96 6.11
N THR A 415 8.43 -1.78 6.07
CA THR A 415 9.23 -2.00 4.86
C THR A 415 9.22 -3.45 4.40
N VAL A 416 9.32 -4.43 5.31
CA VAL A 416 9.21 -5.86 4.91
C VAL A 416 7.84 -6.16 4.29
N GLY A 417 6.78 -5.54 4.80
CA GLY A 417 5.45 -5.66 4.19
C GLY A 417 5.40 -5.05 2.78
N MET A 418 5.97 -3.86 2.59
CA MET A 418 6.10 -3.22 1.27
C MET A 418 6.98 -4.03 0.30
N TYR A 419 8.04 -4.67 0.81
CA TYR A 419 8.86 -5.60 0.03
C TYR A 419 8.04 -6.79 -0.48
N VAL A 420 7.25 -7.44 0.38
CA VAL A 420 6.36 -8.54 -0.03
C VAL A 420 5.38 -8.05 -1.09
N TRP A 421 4.81 -6.86 -0.91
CA TRP A 421 3.95 -6.23 -1.92
C TRP A 421 4.66 -6.09 -3.27
N ASN A 422 5.82 -5.43 -3.30
CA ASN A 422 6.58 -5.18 -4.51
C ASN A 422 6.95 -6.48 -5.23
N ARG A 423 7.45 -7.48 -4.50
CA ARG A 423 7.81 -8.77 -5.10
C ARG A 423 6.62 -9.50 -5.69
N ARG A 424 5.44 -9.45 -5.07
CA ARG A 424 4.21 -10.04 -5.67
C ARG A 424 3.87 -9.38 -7.01
N VAL A 425 4.01 -8.05 -7.09
CA VAL A 425 3.77 -7.31 -8.32
C VAL A 425 4.82 -7.67 -9.38
N CYS A 426 6.11 -7.62 -9.06
CA CYS A 426 7.20 -7.94 -9.99
C CYS A 426 7.12 -9.39 -10.51
N LEU A 427 6.98 -10.38 -9.62
CA LEU A 427 6.88 -11.78 -10.02
C LEU A 427 5.60 -12.06 -10.83
N GLY A 428 4.50 -11.37 -10.50
CA GLY A 428 3.29 -11.40 -11.31
C GLY A 428 3.52 -10.84 -12.72
N ALA A 429 4.30 -9.77 -12.86
CA ALA A 429 4.67 -9.20 -14.16
C ALA A 429 5.50 -10.19 -14.99
N GLU A 430 6.51 -10.81 -14.37
CA GLU A 430 7.36 -11.82 -15.00
C GLU A 430 6.53 -13.03 -15.46
N LEU A 431 5.57 -13.48 -14.65
CA LEU A 431 4.62 -14.56 -15.01
C LEU A 431 3.66 -14.15 -16.14
N ALA A 432 3.26 -12.89 -16.19
CA ALA A 432 2.46 -12.34 -17.27
C ALA A 432 3.26 -12.16 -18.58
N GLY A 433 4.56 -12.46 -18.58
CA GLY A 433 5.43 -12.27 -19.74
C GLY A 433 5.68 -10.79 -20.05
N ILE A 434 5.52 -9.90 -19.07
CA ILE A 434 5.98 -8.52 -19.20
C ILE A 434 7.52 -8.59 -19.20
N ALA A 435 8.10 -8.45 -20.38
CA ALA A 435 9.54 -8.46 -20.57
C ALA A 435 10.12 -7.07 -20.28
N GLU A 436 11.35 -7.04 -19.79
CA GLU A 436 12.13 -5.82 -19.73
C GLU A 436 12.29 -5.30 -21.16
N GLN A 437 11.77 -4.10 -21.43
CA GLN A 437 11.98 -3.47 -22.72
C GLN A 437 13.32 -2.73 -22.68
N PRO A 438 14.17 -2.86 -23.71
CA PRO A 438 15.31 -1.98 -23.84
C PRO A 438 14.78 -0.53 -23.82
N PRO A 439 15.49 0.40 -23.17
CA PRO A 439 15.06 1.79 -23.15
C PRO A 439 14.88 2.26 -24.58
N SER A 440 13.66 2.67 -24.95
CA SER A 440 13.46 3.33 -26.24
C SER A 440 14.38 4.54 -26.29
N PRO A 441 15.13 4.74 -27.38
CA PRO A 441 15.95 5.94 -27.53
C PRO A 441 15.06 7.14 -27.29
N ALA A 442 15.49 8.04 -26.40
CA ALA A 442 14.79 9.29 -26.19
C ALA A 442 14.64 9.96 -27.57
N PRO A 443 13.46 10.50 -27.91
CA PRO A 443 13.33 11.26 -29.14
C PRO A 443 14.43 12.33 -29.13
N GLU A 444 15.22 12.36 -30.20
CA GLU A 444 16.34 13.26 -30.37
C GLU A 444 15.79 14.69 -30.29
N GLN A 445 15.88 15.30 -29.12
CA GLN A 445 15.44 16.68 -28.96
C GLN A 445 16.37 17.53 -29.83
N PRO A 446 15.87 18.30 -30.80
CA PRO A 446 16.70 19.23 -31.53
C PRO A 446 17.39 20.13 -30.49
N PRO A 447 18.70 20.38 -30.61
CA PRO A 447 19.48 21.07 -29.60
C PRO A 447 18.79 22.39 -29.25
N GLN A 448 18.24 22.47 -28.03
CA GLN A 448 17.77 23.72 -27.48
C GLN A 448 19.01 24.58 -27.27
N HIS A 449 19.32 25.44 -28.24
CA HIS A 449 20.20 26.57 -28.02
C HIS A 449 19.60 27.38 -26.88
N GLN A 450 20.20 27.26 -25.69
CA GLN A 450 20.00 28.19 -24.60
C GLN A 450 20.51 29.55 -25.08
N GLN A 451 19.66 30.30 -25.77
CA GLN A 451 19.90 31.72 -25.98
C GLN A 451 19.86 32.40 -24.61
N PRO A 452 20.90 33.20 -24.27
CA PRO A 452 20.84 34.06 -23.09
C PRO A 452 19.55 34.88 -23.11
N PRO A 453 18.93 35.15 -21.94
CA PRO A 453 17.70 35.93 -21.88
C PRO A 453 17.95 37.32 -22.49
N GLN A 454 17.45 37.54 -23.70
CA GLN A 454 17.41 38.87 -24.28
C GLN A 454 16.33 39.68 -23.55
N PRO A 455 16.63 40.93 -23.14
CA PRO A 455 15.61 41.82 -22.61
C PRO A 455 14.60 42.12 -23.73
N GLN A 456 13.37 41.64 -23.58
CA GLN A 456 12.28 41.97 -24.48
C GLN A 456 11.90 43.44 -24.27
N ALA A 457 12.31 44.29 -25.20
CA ALA A 457 11.70 45.59 -25.43
C ALA A 457 10.27 45.36 -25.95
N GLY A 458 9.33 46.17 -25.47
CA GLY A 458 7.92 46.03 -25.80
C GLY A 458 7.65 46.11 -27.30
N GLU A 459 6.94 45.12 -27.81
CA GLU A 459 6.30 45.18 -29.11
C GLU A 459 4.78 45.14 -28.90
N ASP A 460 4.12 46.20 -29.37
CA ASP A 460 2.68 46.31 -29.51
C ASP A 460 2.16 45.19 -30.40
N MET A 461 1.31 44.32 -29.84
CA MET A 461 0.61 43.31 -30.61
C MET A 461 -0.78 43.81 -31.01
N ALA A 462 -0.93 44.01 -32.32
CA ALA A 462 -2.21 44.21 -32.99
C ALA A 462 -3.12 42.98 -32.85
N VAL A 463 -4.40 43.25 -32.65
CA VAL A 463 -5.50 42.28 -32.50
C VAL A 463 -5.85 41.64 -33.86
N PRO A 464 -5.91 40.30 -34.00
CA PRO A 464 -6.58 39.65 -35.11
C PRO A 464 -8.09 39.49 -34.80
N SER A 465 -8.93 39.74 -35.81
CA SER A 465 -10.39 39.70 -35.68
C SER A 465 -10.94 38.27 -35.57
N GLU A 466 -11.92 38.10 -34.68
CA GLU A 466 -12.82 36.95 -34.57
C GLU A 466 -13.69 36.81 -35.83
N ALA A 467 -13.37 35.84 -36.68
CA ALA A 467 -14.33 35.21 -37.56
C ALA A 467 -13.88 33.78 -37.83
N ASP A 468 -14.80 32.84 -37.61
CA ASP A 468 -14.72 31.39 -37.80
C ASP A 468 -14.35 30.60 -36.54
N LEU A 469 -15.36 30.05 -35.86
CA LEU A 469 -15.43 28.68 -35.34
C LEU A 469 -16.81 28.45 -34.68
N VAL A 470 -17.83 28.17 -35.50
CA VAL A 470 -19.05 27.49 -35.06
C VAL A 470 -19.03 26.08 -35.67
N ALA A 471 -18.87 25.06 -34.82
CA ALA A 471 -19.12 23.67 -35.21
C ALA A 471 -19.93 22.98 -34.10
N ASP A 472 -21.04 22.39 -34.52
CA ASP A 472 -22.08 21.70 -33.74
C ASP A 472 -21.54 20.57 -32.84
N PRO A 473 -22.15 20.34 -31.65
CA PRO A 473 -21.83 19.20 -30.80
C PRO A 473 -22.42 17.89 -31.36
N ARG A 474 -21.57 16.87 -31.49
CA ARG A 474 -21.95 15.50 -31.86
C ARG A 474 -22.74 14.82 -30.72
N PRO A 475 -23.69 13.91 -31.04
CA PRO A 475 -24.47 13.19 -30.04
C PRO A 475 -23.62 12.16 -29.28
N ALA A 476 -23.80 12.13 -27.96
CA ALA A 476 -23.16 11.19 -27.05
C ALA A 476 -23.58 9.74 -27.35
N MET A 477 -22.60 8.83 -27.44
CA MET A 477 -22.86 7.39 -27.49
C MET A 477 -23.20 6.85 -26.08
N PRO A 478 -24.14 5.90 -25.96
CA PRO A 478 -24.42 5.23 -24.70
C PRO A 478 -23.29 4.25 -24.38
N VAL A 479 -22.57 4.47 -23.28
CA VAL A 479 -21.54 3.56 -22.76
C VAL A 479 -22.12 2.79 -21.57
N GLU A 480 -22.09 1.46 -21.66
CA GLU A 480 -22.48 0.57 -20.57
C GLU A 480 -21.52 0.67 -19.37
N PRO A 481 -22.03 0.62 -18.12
CA PRO A 481 -21.20 0.76 -16.93
C PRO A 481 -20.32 -0.48 -16.68
N VAL A 482 -19.03 -0.22 -16.50
CA VAL A 482 -18.00 -1.21 -16.13
C VAL A 482 -18.28 -1.80 -14.74
N ALA A 483 -18.27 -3.13 -14.65
CA ALA A 483 -18.65 -3.90 -13.48
C ALA A 483 -17.67 -3.74 -12.28
N THR A 484 -18.23 -3.39 -11.13
CA THR A 484 -17.58 -3.47 -9.81
C THR A 484 -17.46 -4.95 -9.38
N PRO A 485 -16.44 -5.38 -8.61
CA PRO A 485 -16.39 -6.75 -8.08
C PRO A 485 -17.69 -7.08 -7.33
N PRO A 486 -18.25 -8.28 -7.49
CA PRO A 486 -19.58 -8.58 -6.97
C PRO A 486 -19.55 -8.42 -5.45
N LYS A 487 -20.36 -7.47 -4.94
CA LYS A 487 -21.07 -7.74 -3.68
C LYS A 487 -21.69 -9.14 -3.87
N PRO A 488 -21.74 -10.02 -2.84
CA PRO A 488 -22.60 -11.20 -2.95
C PRO A 488 -23.91 -10.70 -3.54
N ALA A 489 -24.30 -11.26 -4.68
CA ALA A 489 -25.43 -10.74 -5.42
C ALA A 489 -26.60 -10.65 -4.44
N ALA A 490 -27.50 -9.68 -4.57
CA ALA A 490 -28.70 -9.68 -3.73
C ALA A 490 -29.35 -11.09 -3.72
N ASP A 491 -29.24 -11.77 -4.86
CA ASP A 491 -29.61 -13.17 -5.11
C ASP A 491 -28.93 -14.19 -4.17
N ASP A 492 -27.65 -14.04 -3.83
CA ASP A 492 -26.95 -14.94 -2.89
C ASP A 492 -27.56 -14.87 -1.49
N ILE A 493 -27.99 -13.67 -1.07
CA ILE A 493 -28.63 -13.44 0.23
C ILE A 493 -30.08 -13.93 0.23
N HIS A 494 -30.76 -13.89 -0.92
CA HIS A 494 -32.11 -14.46 -1.08
C HIS A 494 -32.14 -15.97 -0.89
N ASN A 495 -31.07 -16.66 -1.28
CA ASN A 495 -30.95 -18.12 -1.19
C ASN A 495 -30.43 -18.63 0.17
N MET A 496 -30.25 -17.75 1.16
CA MET A 496 -29.80 -18.16 2.50
C MET A 496 -30.96 -18.53 3.42
N THR A 497 -30.69 -19.40 4.39
CA THR A 497 -31.66 -19.76 5.44
C THR A 497 -31.82 -18.62 6.45
N TRP A 498 -32.93 -17.88 6.36
CA TRP A 498 -33.28 -16.77 7.27
C TRP A 498 -33.95 -17.24 8.56
N GLU A 499 -34.61 -18.40 8.55
CA GLU A 499 -35.39 -18.91 9.69
C GLU A 499 -34.55 -19.00 10.97
N ALA A 500 -33.36 -19.61 10.88
CA ALA A 500 -32.43 -19.70 12.01
C ALA A 500 -31.91 -18.34 12.48
N ALA A 501 -31.77 -17.37 11.57
CA ALA A 501 -31.32 -16.02 11.93
C ALA A 501 -32.43 -15.16 12.55
N LEU A 502 -33.70 -15.49 12.29
CA LEU A 502 -34.88 -14.77 12.75
C LEU A 502 -35.60 -15.43 13.92
N GLN A 503 -35.18 -16.63 14.35
CA GLN A 503 -35.80 -17.38 15.44
C GLN A 503 -35.98 -16.55 16.73
N ASP A 504 -35.01 -15.71 17.07
CA ASP A 504 -35.04 -14.83 18.25
C ASP A 504 -35.56 -13.40 17.96
N ARG A 505 -36.19 -13.19 16.79
CA ARG A 505 -36.59 -11.87 16.28
C ARG A 505 -38.08 -11.83 15.97
N THR A 506 -38.90 -11.93 17.02
CA THR A 506 -40.36 -11.88 16.92
C THR A 506 -40.85 -10.68 16.11
N GLY A 507 -41.73 -10.94 15.13
CA GLY A 507 -42.37 -9.92 14.29
C GLY A 507 -41.50 -9.39 13.14
N PHE A 508 -40.29 -9.91 12.93
CA PHE A 508 -39.52 -9.64 11.73
C PHE A 508 -39.86 -10.67 10.64
N ALA A 509 -40.02 -10.20 9.41
CA ALA A 509 -40.33 -11.05 8.27
C ALA A 509 -39.38 -10.75 7.10
N GLN A 510 -38.93 -11.79 6.40
CA GLN A 510 -38.12 -11.62 5.20
C GLN A 510 -38.98 -11.06 4.05
N THR A 511 -38.40 -10.18 3.22
CA THR A 511 -39.01 -9.70 1.98
C THR A 511 -38.00 -9.74 0.84
N SER A 512 -38.46 -9.57 -0.40
CA SER A 512 -37.58 -9.44 -1.59
C SER A 512 -36.63 -8.24 -1.53
N GLY A 513 -36.86 -7.27 -0.65
CA GLY A 513 -36.01 -6.08 -0.50
C GLY A 513 -35.17 -6.04 0.79
N GLY A 514 -35.23 -7.09 1.63
CA GLY A 514 -34.54 -7.14 2.92
C GLY A 514 -35.40 -7.73 4.04
N LEU A 515 -35.51 -7.02 5.16
CA LEU A 515 -36.22 -7.51 6.35
C LEU A 515 -37.29 -6.50 6.80
N LEU A 516 -38.54 -6.90 6.83
CA LEU A 516 -39.65 -6.14 7.38
C LEU A 516 -39.58 -6.15 8.91
N CYS A 517 -39.69 -5.00 9.55
CA CYS A 517 -39.86 -4.91 11.00
C CYS A 517 -41.32 -5.09 11.42
N PRO A 518 -41.61 -5.26 12.74
CA PRO A 518 -42.98 -5.40 13.25
C PRO A 518 -43.91 -4.22 12.92
N ASN A 519 -43.36 -3.05 12.58
CA ASN A 519 -44.11 -1.86 12.18
C ASN A 519 -44.17 -1.70 10.64
N GLY A 520 -43.90 -2.75 9.86
CA GLY A 520 -44.04 -2.75 8.40
C GLY A 520 -42.93 -2.00 7.63
N ALA A 521 -41.88 -1.50 8.29
CA ALA A 521 -40.78 -0.85 7.58
C ALA A 521 -39.75 -1.86 7.07
N THR A 522 -39.34 -1.74 5.81
CA THR A 522 -38.31 -2.61 5.22
C THR A 522 -36.91 -2.10 5.56
N LEU A 523 -36.12 -2.90 6.29
CA LEU A 523 -34.71 -2.68 6.53
C LEU A 523 -33.90 -3.20 5.33
N ARG A 524 -33.03 -2.35 4.77
CA ARG A 524 -32.22 -2.68 3.59
C ARG A 524 -30.80 -3.05 3.99
N LEU A 525 -30.15 -3.88 3.17
CA LEU A 525 -28.77 -4.30 3.39
C LEU A 525 -27.85 -3.08 3.36
N ARG A 526 -27.13 -2.86 4.46
CA ARG A 526 -26.15 -1.79 4.58
C ARG A 526 -24.73 -2.31 4.44
N HIS A 527 -24.46 -3.44 5.05
CA HIS A 527 -23.14 -4.07 5.06
C HIS A 527 -23.31 -5.58 5.08
N SER A 528 -22.50 -6.30 4.31
CA SER A 528 -22.32 -7.74 4.44
C SER A 528 -20.84 -8.03 4.65
N LYS A 529 -20.56 -9.01 5.49
CA LYS A 529 -19.21 -9.50 5.77
C LYS A 529 -19.26 -11.01 5.95
N THR A 530 -18.74 -11.73 4.97
CA THR A 530 -18.54 -13.18 5.07
C THR A 530 -17.51 -13.46 6.17
N SER A 531 -17.90 -14.28 7.14
CA SER A 531 -17.03 -14.87 8.13
C SER A 531 -16.13 -15.89 7.46
N VAL A 532 -14.83 -15.80 7.76
CA VAL A 532 -13.79 -16.68 7.22
C VAL A 532 -13.67 -17.99 8.03
N SER A 533 -14.64 -18.28 8.92
CA SER A 533 -14.71 -19.55 9.65
C SER A 533 -15.08 -20.70 8.71
N ALA A 534 -14.77 -21.94 9.09
CA ALA A 534 -15.04 -23.15 8.29
C ALA A 534 -16.50 -23.24 7.79
N ASN A 535 -17.44 -22.64 8.51
CA ASN A 535 -18.88 -22.68 8.18
C ASN A 535 -19.34 -21.58 7.20
N ARG A 536 -18.43 -20.71 6.71
CA ARG A 536 -18.73 -19.61 5.75
C ARG A 536 -19.93 -18.72 6.12
N ASN A 537 -20.22 -18.52 7.41
CA ASN A 537 -21.35 -17.68 7.86
C ASN A 537 -21.25 -16.26 7.30
N ILE A 538 -22.35 -15.63 6.89
CA ILE A 538 -22.35 -14.22 6.45
C ILE A 538 -22.96 -13.35 7.52
N ASN A 539 -22.17 -12.41 8.06
CA ASN A 539 -22.68 -11.37 8.94
C ASN A 539 -23.24 -10.24 8.09
N ILE A 540 -24.55 -10.02 8.12
CA ILE A 540 -25.19 -8.90 7.45
C ILE A 540 -25.69 -7.89 8.46
N THR A 541 -25.72 -6.62 8.06
CA THR A 541 -26.34 -5.54 8.82
C THR A 541 -27.39 -4.87 7.94
N LEU A 542 -28.63 -4.87 8.42
CA LEU A 542 -29.78 -4.28 7.77
C LEU A 542 -30.16 -3.00 8.52
N ARG A 543 -30.54 -1.95 7.80
CA ARG A 543 -30.88 -0.64 8.38
C ARG A 543 -32.20 -0.11 7.85
N ALA A 544 -33.03 0.43 8.74
CA ALA A 544 -34.28 1.10 8.39
C ALA A 544 -34.05 2.46 7.71
N PRO A 545 -34.95 2.90 6.80
CA PRO A 545 -34.96 4.26 6.25
C PRO A 545 -35.03 5.33 7.34
N LYS A 546 -34.56 6.56 7.05
CA LYS A 546 -34.53 7.67 8.02
C LYS A 546 -35.91 8.01 8.58
N ALA A 547 -36.91 8.08 7.70
CA ALA A 547 -38.27 8.45 8.08
C ALA A 547 -38.97 7.37 8.91
N ALA A 548 -38.70 6.08 8.61
CA ALA A 548 -39.43 4.95 9.17
C ALA A 548 -39.35 4.84 10.70
N CYS A 549 -38.25 5.25 11.33
CA CYS A 549 -38.11 5.18 12.78
C CYS A 549 -38.46 6.48 13.51
N LYS A 550 -38.54 7.61 12.79
CA LYS A 550 -38.74 8.93 13.42
C LYS A 550 -40.14 9.02 14.04
N GLU A 551 -41.15 8.58 13.29
CA GLU A 551 -42.58 8.67 13.61
C GLU A 551 -43.21 7.28 13.88
N CYS A 552 -42.38 6.28 14.17
CA CYS A 552 -42.85 4.93 14.44
C CYS A 552 -43.59 4.87 15.79
N PRO A 553 -44.85 4.42 15.85
CA PRO A 553 -45.60 4.31 17.09
C PRO A 553 -44.99 3.27 18.05
N GLN A 554 -44.26 2.28 17.52
CA GLN A 554 -43.57 1.25 18.30
C GLN A 554 -42.12 1.62 18.69
N ARG A 555 -41.72 2.88 18.49
CA ARG A 555 -40.33 3.31 18.70
C ARG A 555 -39.85 3.09 20.13
N SER A 556 -40.68 3.41 21.13
CA SER A 556 -40.36 3.26 22.56
C SER A 556 -40.08 1.80 22.95
N GLY A 557 -40.76 0.84 22.31
CA GLY A 557 -40.49 -0.60 22.49
C GLY A 557 -39.27 -1.09 21.70
N CYS A 558 -38.85 -0.38 20.67
CA CYS A 558 -37.78 -0.81 19.76
C CYS A 558 -36.39 -0.27 20.14
N THR A 559 -36.31 0.86 20.85
CA THR A 559 -35.06 1.51 21.28
C THR A 559 -35.28 2.40 22.51
N LYS A 560 -34.24 2.56 23.33
CA LYS A 560 -34.18 3.57 24.41
C LYS A 560 -33.67 4.94 23.93
N SER A 561 -33.26 5.04 22.65
CA SER A 561 -32.67 6.28 22.11
C SER A 561 -33.74 7.33 21.81
N THR A 562 -33.63 8.48 22.49
CA THR A 562 -34.46 9.67 22.25
C THR A 562 -34.01 10.49 21.04
N GLN A 563 -32.87 10.15 20.41
CA GLN A 563 -32.32 10.94 19.30
C GLN A 563 -33.22 10.89 18.06
N PRO A 564 -33.67 12.03 17.49
CA PRO A 564 -34.54 12.05 16.31
C PRO A 564 -33.95 11.33 15.08
N MET A 565 -32.62 11.22 15.04
CA MET A 565 -31.85 10.60 13.96
C MET A 565 -31.67 9.08 14.12
N PHE A 566 -32.21 8.48 15.19
CA PHE A 566 -32.15 7.05 15.42
C PHE A 566 -32.76 6.28 14.23
N ARG A 567 -32.07 5.23 13.80
CA ARG A 567 -32.57 4.26 12.83
C ARG A 567 -32.32 2.86 13.37
N LYS A 568 -33.32 1.98 13.25
CA LYS A 568 -33.16 0.58 13.66
C LYS A 568 -32.11 -0.08 12.75
N GLU A 569 -31.12 -0.68 13.37
CA GLU A 569 -30.15 -1.57 12.72
C GLU A 569 -30.23 -2.95 13.34
N ILE A 570 -30.12 -3.99 12.51
CA ILE A 570 -30.12 -5.39 12.93
C ILE A 570 -28.94 -6.08 12.27
N GLY A 571 -28.09 -6.69 13.10
CA GLY A 571 -27.08 -7.63 12.67
C GLY A 571 -27.65 -9.04 12.66
N LEU A 572 -27.49 -9.76 11.55
CA LEU A 572 -27.86 -11.17 11.41
C LEU A 572 -26.64 -11.98 10.97
N VAL A 573 -26.61 -13.24 11.37
CA VAL A 573 -25.63 -14.21 10.90
C VAL A 573 -26.38 -15.23 10.06
N LEU A 574 -26.26 -15.09 8.73
CA LEU A 574 -26.84 -16.04 7.80
C LEU A 574 -25.89 -17.21 7.62
N ARG A 575 -26.43 -18.43 7.62
CA ARG A 575 -25.67 -19.64 7.25
C ARG A 575 -26.00 -19.97 5.80
N PRO A 576 -24.99 -20.30 4.98
CA PRO A 576 -25.27 -20.86 3.66
C PRO A 576 -26.15 -22.12 3.85
N PRO A 577 -27.12 -22.38 2.94
CA PRO A 577 -27.91 -23.60 3.01
C PRO A 577 -26.95 -24.79 3.04
N SER A 578 -27.21 -25.73 3.94
CA SER A 578 -26.46 -26.98 4.07
C SER A 578 -26.72 -27.85 2.84
N SER A 579 -26.19 -27.43 1.69
CA SER A 579 -26.07 -28.28 0.52
C SER A 579 -25.00 -29.32 0.84
N SER A 580 -25.38 -30.58 0.66
CA SER A 580 -24.49 -31.73 0.67
C SER A 580 -23.20 -31.43 -0.09
N ALA A 581 -22.08 -31.77 0.55
CA ALA A 581 -20.73 -31.52 0.09
C ALA A 581 -20.47 -31.97 -1.34
N THR A 582 -20.53 -31.04 -2.28
CA THR A 582 -19.65 -30.96 -3.46
C THR A 582 -19.67 -29.50 -3.88
N ASP A 583 -18.65 -28.74 -3.48
CA ASP A 583 -18.37 -27.42 -4.01
C ASP A 583 -18.06 -27.63 -5.51
N PRO A 584 -18.93 -27.25 -6.47
CA PRO A 584 -18.67 -27.50 -7.90
C PRO A 584 -17.39 -26.80 -8.36
N LEU A 585 -16.99 -25.73 -7.64
CA LEU A 585 -15.76 -24.99 -7.83
C LEU A 585 -14.50 -25.69 -7.30
N ALA A 586 -14.62 -26.72 -6.45
CA ALA A 586 -13.47 -27.49 -5.98
C ALA A 586 -13.02 -28.56 -6.98
N ASN A 587 -13.90 -28.99 -7.90
CA ASN A 587 -13.59 -30.05 -8.88
C ASN A 587 -13.44 -29.53 -10.32
N SER A 588 -13.80 -28.29 -10.61
CA SER A 588 -13.43 -27.64 -11.85
C SER A 588 -12.10 -26.91 -11.66
N THR A 589 -10.99 -27.65 -11.61
CA THR A 589 -9.65 -27.06 -11.76
C THR A 589 -9.58 -26.54 -13.20
N PRO A 590 -9.56 -25.22 -13.45
CA PRO A 590 -9.36 -24.71 -14.80
C PRO A 590 -8.01 -25.26 -15.29
N THR A 591 -8.05 -26.09 -16.33
CA THR A 591 -6.85 -26.76 -16.89
C THR A 591 -5.89 -25.75 -17.53
N THR A 592 -6.39 -24.55 -17.80
CA THR A 592 -5.64 -23.42 -18.32
C THR A 592 -5.70 -22.29 -17.32
N LEU A 593 -4.54 -21.83 -16.85
CA LEU A 593 -4.43 -20.60 -16.08
C LEU A 593 -5.08 -19.46 -16.87
N PRO A 594 -5.76 -18.52 -16.21
CA PRO A 594 -6.12 -17.28 -16.86
C PRO A 594 -4.83 -16.61 -17.31
N VAL A 595 -4.55 -16.65 -18.62
CA VAL A 595 -3.48 -15.88 -19.23
C VAL A 595 -4.00 -14.44 -19.24
N TRP A 596 -3.61 -13.68 -18.22
CA TRP A 596 -3.80 -12.24 -18.31
C TRP A 596 -2.82 -11.72 -19.36
N GLN A 597 -3.36 -11.26 -20.47
CA GLN A 597 -2.58 -10.49 -21.44
C GLN A 597 -2.65 -9.02 -21.02
N PRO A 598 -1.50 -8.34 -20.85
CA PRO A 598 -1.53 -6.91 -20.65
C PRO A 598 -2.28 -6.26 -21.82
N PRO A 599 -3.06 -5.19 -21.57
CA PRO A 599 -3.60 -4.41 -22.67
C PRO A 599 -2.43 -3.97 -23.55
N GLU A 600 -2.58 -4.12 -24.86
CA GLU A 600 -1.60 -3.54 -25.78
C GLU A 600 -1.50 -2.05 -25.48
N PRO A 601 -0.30 -1.49 -25.30
CA PRO A 601 -0.14 -0.06 -25.08
C PRO A 601 -0.79 0.70 -26.24
N THR A 602 -1.96 1.28 -26.00
CA THR A 602 -2.64 2.08 -27.01
C THR A 602 -1.76 3.29 -27.29
N THR A 603 -1.33 3.45 -28.54
CA THR A 603 -0.67 4.69 -28.96
C THR A 603 -1.73 5.79 -28.90
N PRO A 604 -1.63 6.76 -27.98
CA PRO A 604 -2.54 7.90 -28.00
C PRO A 604 -2.39 8.62 -29.34
N PRO A 605 -3.45 9.30 -29.82
CA PRO A 605 -3.28 10.22 -30.93
C PRO A 605 -2.16 11.22 -30.60
N PRO A 606 -1.33 11.63 -31.58
CA PRO A 606 -0.27 12.60 -31.35
C PRO A 606 -0.79 13.81 -30.57
N GLY A 607 -0.13 14.15 -29.47
CA GLY A 607 -0.53 15.27 -28.62
C GLY A 607 -1.54 14.95 -27.50
N ALA A 608 -1.86 13.69 -27.21
CA ALA A 608 -2.70 13.34 -26.07
C ALA A 608 -1.90 12.74 -24.89
N LEU A 609 -2.30 13.10 -23.67
CA LEU A 609 -1.78 12.54 -22.43
C LEU A 609 -2.04 11.04 -22.35
N ARG A 610 -1.01 10.24 -22.00
CA ARG A 610 -1.16 8.82 -21.70
C ARG A 610 -0.96 8.58 -20.22
N LEU A 611 -1.99 8.09 -19.54
CA LEU A 611 -1.89 7.64 -18.14
C LEU A 611 -1.36 6.19 -18.06
N PRO A 612 -0.82 5.76 -16.91
CA PRO A 612 -0.40 4.38 -16.73
C PRO A 612 -1.60 3.44 -16.78
N GLN A 613 -1.45 2.31 -17.46
CA GLN A 613 -2.53 1.33 -17.70
C GLN A 613 -2.35 0.05 -16.88
N LEU A 614 -1.20 -0.12 -16.20
CA LEU A 614 -0.95 -1.31 -15.41
C LEU A 614 -1.92 -1.39 -14.22
N ILE A 615 -2.44 -2.59 -13.95
CA ILE A 615 -3.26 -2.89 -12.78
C ILE A 615 -2.50 -3.86 -11.85
N PRO A 616 -1.70 -3.36 -10.88
CA PRO A 616 -0.85 -4.19 -10.03
C PRO A 616 -1.57 -5.30 -9.26
N VAL A 617 -2.86 -5.13 -8.94
CA VAL A 617 -3.65 -6.17 -8.24
C VAL A 617 -3.83 -7.42 -9.09
N VAL A 618 -3.88 -7.29 -10.42
CA VAL A 618 -4.01 -8.44 -11.31
C VAL A 618 -2.72 -9.27 -11.26
N LEU A 619 -1.56 -8.60 -11.30
CA LEU A 619 -0.25 -9.24 -11.17
C LEU A 619 -0.08 -9.95 -9.82
N ILE A 620 -0.48 -9.30 -8.73
CA ILE A 620 -0.45 -9.91 -7.38
C ILE A 620 -1.30 -11.18 -7.36
N ARG A 621 -2.51 -11.14 -7.92
CA ARG A 621 -3.39 -12.32 -7.96
C ARG A 621 -2.80 -13.44 -8.80
N LEU A 622 -2.28 -13.11 -9.98
CA LEU A 622 -1.60 -14.08 -10.84
C LEU A 622 -0.47 -14.80 -10.09
N TRP A 623 0.40 -14.04 -9.40
CA TRP A 623 1.44 -14.63 -8.56
C TRP A 623 0.86 -15.50 -7.44
N LEU A 624 -0.13 -15.00 -6.69
CA LEU A 624 -0.71 -15.71 -5.56
C LEU A 624 -1.41 -17.01 -5.97
N ASP A 625 -2.16 -16.99 -7.07
CA ASP A 625 -2.87 -18.17 -7.59
C ASP A 625 -1.87 -19.25 -8.01
N ILE A 626 -0.76 -18.85 -8.63
CA ILE A 626 0.32 -19.75 -9.03
C ILE A 626 1.06 -20.30 -7.81
N VAL A 627 1.62 -19.43 -6.97
CA VAL A 627 2.50 -19.86 -5.88
C VAL A 627 1.76 -20.65 -4.80
N ARG A 628 0.47 -20.35 -4.56
CA ARG A 628 -0.35 -21.08 -3.59
C ARG A 628 -0.91 -22.39 -4.15
N GLY A 629 -0.94 -22.53 -5.48
CA GLY A 629 -1.26 -23.79 -6.16
C GLY A 629 -0.12 -24.81 -6.16
N VAL A 630 1.08 -24.41 -5.72
CA VAL A 630 2.25 -25.29 -5.66
C VAL A 630 2.50 -25.78 -4.23
N GLU A 631 2.47 -27.11 -4.08
CA GLU A 631 2.81 -27.77 -2.83
C GLU A 631 4.33 -27.86 -2.70
N LEU A 632 4.89 -27.28 -1.64
CA LEU A 632 6.30 -27.42 -1.32
C LEU A 632 6.48 -28.42 -0.18
N ARG A 633 7.21 -29.50 -0.46
CA ARG A 633 7.66 -30.47 0.53
C ARG A 633 9.09 -30.13 0.94
N VAL A 634 9.28 -29.89 2.23
CA VAL A 634 10.60 -29.68 2.83
C VAL A 634 10.98 -30.95 3.56
N THR A 635 12.04 -31.62 3.09
CA THR A 635 12.62 -32.78 3.79
C THR A 635 13.92 -32.34 4.42
N VAL A 636 14.07 -32.60 5.71
CA VAL A 636 15.28 -32.29 6.47
C VAL A 636 15.81 -33.59 7.03
N ASP A 637 16.99 -33.99 6.58
CA ASP A 637 17.75 -35.08 7.17
C ASP A 637 18.75 -34.47 8.14
N VAL A 638 18.46 -34.60 9.44
CA VAL A 638 19.34 -34.10 10.50
C VAL A 638 20.14 -35.28 11.06
N PRO A 639 21.47 -35.18 11.19
CA PRO A 639 22.24 -36.22 11.85
C PRO A 639 21.71 -36.46 13.28
N PRO A 640 21.81 -37.70 13.80
CA PRO A 640 21.37 -37.99 15.16
C PRO A 640 22.04 -37.02 16.13
N PRO A 641 21.28 -36.41 17.06
CA PRO A 641 21.84 -35.47 18.01
C PRO A 641 22.92 -36.20 18.82
N PRO A 642 24.02 -35.52 19.20
CA PRO A 642 25.00 -36.12 20.09
C PRO A 642 24.29 -36.60 21.36
N PRO A 643 24.73 -37.72 21.95
CA PRO A 643 24.10 -38.27 23.15
C PRO A 643 24.01 -37.19 24.23
N LYS A 644 22.81 -37.00 24.79
CA LYS A 644 22.60 -35.99 25.84
C LYS A 644 23.48 -36.36 27.03
N GLN A 645 24.44 -35.48 27.37
CA GLN A 645 25.15 -35.62 28.63
C GLN A 645 24.12 -35.58 29.78
N PRO A 646 24.33 -36.33 30.88
CA PRO A 646 23.37 -36.41 31.97
C PRO A 646 23.07 -35.01 32.54
N ALA A 647 21.79 -34.67 32.67
CA ALA A 647 21.34 -33.30 32.97
C ALA A 647 21.81 -32.74 34.32
N TYR A 648 22.35 -33.58 35.20
CA TYR A 648 22.77 -33.24 36.56
C TYR A 648 24.24 -32.80 36.68
N ILE A 649 25.04 -32.86 35.60
CA ILE A 649 26.45 -32.44 35.66
C ILE A 649 26.65 -31.25 34.73
N ALA A 650 26.49 -30.04 35.29
CA ALA A 650 27.08 -28.85 34.68
C ALA A 650 28.61 -28.97 34.83
N SER A 651 29.24 -29.63 33.85
CA SER A 651 30.65 -30.00 33.82
C SER A 651 31.57 -28.80 33.65
N THR A 652 31.05 -27.65 33.21
CA THR A 652 31.81 -26.40 33.08
C THR A 652 31.21 -25.25 33.91
N PRO A 653 32.03 -24.31 34.41
CA PRO A 653 31.55 -23.07 35.02
C PRO A 653 30.56 -22.30 34.13
N ALA A 654 30.77 -22.35 32.80
CA ALA A 654 29.88 -21.72 31.83
C ALA A 654 28.49 -22.37 31.74
N GLN A 655 28.36 -23.68 32.03
CA GLN A 655 27.07 -24.38 32.14
C GLN A 655 26.40 -24.14 33.50
N ARG A 656 27.19 -23.94 34.57
CA ARG A 656 26.69 -23.61 35.92
C ARG A 656 26.13 -22.19 36.00
N GLN A 657 26.78 -21.24 35.33
CA GLN A 657 26.32 -19.87 35.27
C GLN A 657 25.20 -19.74 34.24
N ARG A 658 24.01 -19.28 34.65
CA ARG A 658 22.93 -18.85 33.74
C ARG A 658 23.32 -17.55 33.02
N ARG A 659 24.47 -17.52 32.34
CA ARG A 659 24.92 -16.36 31.58
C ARG A 659 24.14 -16.25 30.29
N ARG A 660 23.93 -15.02 29.84
CA ARG A 660 23.33 -14.77 28.52
C ARG A 660 24.21 -15.40 27.44
N HIS A 661 23.61 -16.12 26.50
CA HIS A 661 24.35 -16.67 25.35
C HIS A 661 25.06 -15.54 24.60
N THR A 662 26.32 -15.79 24.22
CA THR A 662 27.05 -14.94 23.28
C THR A 662 26.37 -14.98 21.90
N TRP A 663 26.72 -14.06 21.01
CA TRP A 663 26.15 -14.04 19.66
C TRP A 663 26.50 -15.28 18.84
N ALA A 664 27.77 -15.71 18.86
CA ALA A 664 28.18 -16.97 18.26
C ALA A 664 27.34 -18.16 18.78
N GLN A 665 27.05 -18.20 20.08
CA GLN A 665 26.19 -19.22 20.68
C GLN A 665 24.72 -19.11 20.27
N ARG A 666 24.18 -17.90 20.08
CA ARG A 666 22.82 -17.71 19.54
C ARG A 666 22.75 -18.12 18.09
N ARG A 667 23.74 -17.73 17.28
CA ARG A 667 23.87 -18.13 15.87
C ARG A 667 23.92 -19.64 15.75
N GLN A 668 24.78 -20.31 16.51
CA GLN A 668 24.85 -21.77 16.56
C GLN A 668 23.54 -22.42 17.06
N ARG A 669 22.80 -21.76 17.96
CA ARG A 669 21.49 -22.25 18.44
C ARG A 669 20.41 -22.22 17.37
N PHE A 670 20.47 -21.27 16.43
CA PHE A 670 19.48 -21.12 15.35
C PHE A 670 19.96 -21.69 14.01
N ALA A 671 21.26 -21.90 13.84
CA ALA A 671 21.81 -22.57 12.68
C ALA A 671 21.29 -24.01 12.61
N LEU A 672 20.98 -24.47 11.41
CA LEU A 672 20.82 -25.89 11.15
C LEU A 672 22.16 -26.60 11.37
N ASP A 673 22.16 -27.89 11.76
CA ASP A 673 23.41 -28.67 11.83
C ASP A 673 24.10 -28.60 10.46
N PRO A 674 25.40 -28.25 10.36
CA PRO A 674 26.09 -28.14 9.07
C PRO A 674 26.07 -29.43 8.23
N ARG A 675 25.81 -30.58 8.86
CA ARG A 675 25.69 -31.88 8.19
C ARG A 675 24.24 -32.20 7.81
N ALA A 676 23.27 -31.38 8.21
CA ALA A 676 21.89 -31.59 7.83
C ALA A 676 21.73 -31.35 6.34
N ARG A 677 20.96 -32.21 5.68
CA ARG A 677 20.59 -32.06 4.28
C ARG A 677 19.15 -31.60 4.19
N VAL A 678 18.92 -30.50 3.49
CA VAL A 678 17.57 -29.97 3.25
C VAL A 678 17.28 -30.15 1.77
N SER A 679 16.23 -30.91 1.45
CA SER A 679 15.75 -31.04 0.07
C SER A 679 14.37 -30.42 -0.05
N LEU A 680 14.21 -29.58 -1.08
CA LEU A 680 12.96 -28.92 -1.44
C LEU A 680 12.37 -29.63 -2.67
N ASP A 681 11.18 -30.19 -2.52
CA ASP A 681 10.45 -30.88 -3.60
C ASP A 681 9.15 -30.12 -3.88
N LEU A 682 9.00 -29.60 -5.10
CA LEU A 682 7.77 -28.93 -5.54
C LEU A 682 6.85 -29.94 -6.21
N ARG A 683 5.71 -30.23 -5.57
CA ARG A 683 4.67 -31.10 -6.10
C ARG A 683 3.53 -30.29 -6.68
N ARG A 684 3.02 -30.76 -7.82
CA ARG A 684 2.09 -30.03 -8.69
C ARG A 684 0.63 -30.20 -8.28
N ALA A 685 -0.11 -29.12 -8.47
CA ALA A 685 -1.19 -29.09 -9.46
C ALA A 685 -0.62 -28.56 -10.81
N HIS A 686 -0.74 -29.33 -11.89
CA HIS A 686 -0.48 -29.07 -13.33
C HIS A 686 0.38 -27.84 -13.79
N GLY A 687 1.41 -28.08 -14.63
CA GLY A 687 2.07 -27.06 -15.48
C GLY A 687 3.00 -26.04 -14.81
N LEU A 688 2.71 -25.61 -13.58
CA LEU A 688 3.26 -24.39 -12.97
C LEU A 688 4.70 -24.46 -12.44
N THR A 689 5.17 -25.66 -12.08
CA THR A 689 6.49 -25.84 -11.46
C THR A 689 7.64 -25.30 -12.30
N GLY A 690 7.56 -25.44 -13.64
CA GLY A 690 8.61 -24.96 -14.54
C GLY A 690 8.72 -23.44 -14.58
N GLN A 691 7.62 -22.72 -14.34
CA GLN A 691 7.65 -21.26 -14.23
C GLN A 691 8.33 -20.85 -12.92
N ILE A 692 7.93 -21.42 -11.78
CA ILE A 692 8.58 -21.13 -10.48
C ILE A 692 10.06 -21.50 -10.49
N GLN A 693 10.41 -22.66 -11.06
CA GLN A 693 11.82 -23.08 -11.20
C GLN A 693 12.63 -22.13 -12.09
N ARG A 694 12.01 -21.54 -13.11
CA ARG A 694 12.67 -20.53 -13.96
C ARG A 694 12.89 -19.21 -13.22
N LEU A 695 11.95 -18.80 -12.37
CA LEU A 695 12.05 -17.57 -11.59
C LEU A 695 13.03 -17.69 -10.43
N PHE A 696 13.25 -18.92 -9.94
CA PHE A 696 14.10 -19.20 -8.79
C PHE A 696 14.98 -20.44 -9.02
N PRO A 697 15.83 -20.47 -10.08
CA PRO A 697 16.64 -21.64 -10.39
C PRO A 697 17.56 -22.02 -9.22
N GLU A 698 18.08 -21.02 -8.51
CA GLU A 698 18.96 -21.15 -7.35
C GLU A 698 18.29 -21.77 -6.12
N VAL A 699 16.96 -21.86 -6.09
CA VAL A 699 16.23 -22.51 -5.00
C VAL A 699 16.21 -24.03 -5.16
N PHE A 700 16.28 -24.52 -6.40
CA PHE A 700 16.06 -25.94 -6.74
C PHE A 700 17.31 -26.69 -7.21
N VAL A 701 18.42 -25.99 -7.43
CA VAL A 701 19.73 -26.63 -7.57
C VAL A 701 20.16 -27.10 -6.18
N GLN A 702 20.27 -28.43 -6.02
CA GLN A 702 20.65 -29.11 -4.77
C GLN A 702 22.10 -28.86 -4.35
#